data_AF-B2IW09-F1
#
_entry.id   AF-B2IW09-F1
#
_cell.length_a   1.000
_cell.length_b   1.000
_cell.length_c   1.000
_cell.angle_alpha   90.00
_cell.angle_beta   90.00
_cell.angle_gamma   90.00
#
_symmetry.space_group_name_H-M   'P 1'
#
loop_
_entity.id
_entity.type
_entity.pdbx_description
1 polymer ?
#
loop_
_entity_poly.entity_id
_entity_poly.type
_entity_poly.pdbx_seq_one_letter_code
_entity_poly.pdbx_strand_id
1 'polypeptide(L)'
;MDFTLSNAPEYAIKNIESLQQIWLERCGAIENNQKGSYSRHLLLILHDLREEIQNNKNRFSQNAYGKKFFKIQFSTYCSFKKEQLDDLDRIRQIWTREVDRELYFITEALSDNKSKFELEDILILIQRIEEKITSENSLRQVINILYQKLLEKDLNSNQIEFIVDIIIILFNSKGMLELESILNHQFQKFEDIGTDPEQVHLYPTLFGSPSRDAKSVDEHKEELRTYYDSSSIKQRLNFLREIYCLEPQTYKVIFKITGVEFKNKINIGKVELYRPKIDGKYIKKNEIISITVEDKSDYCVAVDIRGVDSKFMKIKAQQMAERTIAVLSTRKRKDQAIILSSDWVICNSQGEIRAFSFKGRNKPDTIRHNSIDSQNNHQRLGQWISSEDICHPTVAKWLASTDWYRRATEASQSTEEILNSWFAVEKFSEDSKIISKKLPELSDALKNKKKILKENIDLWLDGEGIRTVQLLLTLSELKFNLYHEVRQVGRIFTTPLTFPEMDISKSIDQDLQDYLSANKDKIDFLEKFIEKTPEIKKQLDSKNIVLPDLNKVNEIFYNNDYCEKYLVDKIIDLKDDVYNIYRIRNMLVHSSSTTSKLLDYYAKRSREYCHSLLDAIAYKIYQTSNDDEIMPLEFYFREMVIDANIALEAVKENQMDNFRNWALS
;
A
#
# COMPACT_ATOMS: atom_id res chain seq x y z
N MET A 1 9.18 -39.27 -33.73
CA MET A 1 10.43 -39.12 -32.96
C MET A 1 10.52 -37.67 -32.56
N ASP A 2 10.83 -37.37 -31.29
CA ASP A 2 11.10 -36.00 -30.86
C ASP A 2 12.56 -35.64 -31.18
N PHE A 3 12.80 -34.42 -31.64
CA PHE A 3 14.13 -33.96 -32.02
C PHE A 3 14.91 -33.44 -30.79
N THR A 4 16.18 -33.81 -30.70
CA THR A 4 17.22 -33.11 -29.91
C THR A 4 17.77 -31.94 -30.72
N LEU A 5 18.51 -31.02 -30.08
CA LEU A 5 19.19 -29.94 -30.82
C LEU A 5 20.18 -30.49 -31.86
N SER A 6 20.86 -31.61 -31.56
CA SER A 6 21.85 -32.22 -32.45
C SER A 6 21.29 -32.91 -33.70
N ASN A 7 20.01 -33.29 -33.71
CA ASN A 7 19.40 -34.03 -34.82
C ASN A 7 18.15 -33.34 -35.39
N ALA A 8 17.85 -32.13 -34.93
CA ALA A 8 16.78 -31.31 -35.47
C ALA A 8 17.14 -30.81 -36.89
N PRO A 9 16.14 -30.65 -37.78
CA PRO A 9 16.35 -29.97 -39.05
C PRO A 9 16.85 -28.53 -38.85
N GLU A 10 17.68 -28.03 -39.77
CA GLU A 10 18.29 -26.69 -39.69
C GLU A 10 17.26 -25.56 -39.48
N TYR A 11 16.11 -25.65 -40.14
CA TYR A 11 15.03 -24.66 -39.97
C TYR A 11 14.46 -24.65 -38.54
N ALA A 12 14.39 -25.82 -37.87
CA ALA A 12 13.88 -25.90 -36.50
C ALA A 12 14.88 -25.32 -35.50
N ILE A 13 16.19 -25.49 -35.75
CA ILE A 13 17.26 -24.84 -34.96
C ILE A 13 17.15 -23.32 -35.07
N LYS A 14 17.02 -22.79 -36.30
CA LYS A 14 16.84 -21.36 -36.55
C LYS A 14 15.56 -20.80 -35.89
N ASN A 15 14.49 -21.59 -35.84
CA ASN A 15 13.25 -21.20 -35.16
C ASN A 15 13.43 -21.11 -33.64
N ILE A 16 14.28 -21.95 -33.04
CA ILE A 16 14.60 -21.89 -31.60
C ILE A 16 15.42 -20.65 -31.27
N GLU A 17 16.42 -20.31 -32.10
CA GLU A 17 17.19 -19.06 -31.95
C GLU A 17 16.25 -17.84 -32.02
N SER A 18 15.32 -17.85 -32.98
CA SER A 18 14.31 -16.81 -33.12
C SER A 18 13.39 -16.73 -31.89
N LEU A 19 13.01 -17.88 -31.31
CA LEU A 19 12.22 -17.93 -30.08
C LEU A 19 12.97 -17.29 -28.90
N GLN A 20 14.27 -17.54 -28.74
CA GLN A 20 15.08 -16.95 -27.66
C GLN A 20 15.12 -15.42 -27.77
N GLN A 21 15.33 -14.91 -28.98
CA GLN A 21 15.32 -13.47 -29.23
C GLN A 21 13.94 -12.87 -28.94
N ILE A 22 12.87 -13.48 -29.46
CA ILE A 22 11.48 -13.05 -29.20
C ILE A 22 11.22 -13.06 -27.69
N TRP A 23 11.62 -14.11 -26.97
CA TRP A 23 11.43 -14.22 -25.53
C TRP A 23 12.02 -13.03 -24.77
N LEU A 24 13.29 -12.70 -25.04
CA LEU A 24 13.99 -11.55 -24.46
C LEU A 24 13.27 -10.22 -24.76
N GLU A 25 12.93 -9.99 -26.03
CA GLU A 25 12.24 -8.79 -26.48
C GLU A 25 10.87 -8.63 -25.80
N ARG A 26 10.11 -9.73 -25.67
CA ARG A 26 8.78 -9.72 -25.03
C ARG A 26 8.84 -9.54 -23.52
N CYS A 27 9.78 -10.17 -22.82
CA CYS A 27 10.02 -9.89 -21.40
C CYS A 27 10.30 -8.41 -21.18
N GLY A 28 11.24 -7.83 -21.93
CA GLY A 28 11.57 -6.40 -21.84
C GLY A 28 10.39 -5.48 -22.20
N ALA A 29 9.59 -5.83 -23.21
CA ALA A 29 8.40 -5.05 -23.57
C ALA A 29 7.34 -5.05 -22.46
N ILE A 30 7.05 -6.21 -21.87
CA ILE A 30 6.09 -6.39 -20.78
C ILE A 30 6.56 -5.65 -19.52
N GLU A 31 7.82 -5.81 -19.10
CA GLU A 31 8.37 -5.14 -17.92
C GLU A 31 8.33 -3.61 -18.03
N ASN A 32 8.59 -3.08 -19.23
CA ASN A 32 8.61 -1.64 -19.49
C ASN A 32 7.24 -1.06 -19.87
N ASN A 33 6.16 -1.86 -19.81
CA ASN A 33 4.82 -1.42 -20.22
C ASN A 33 4.76 -0.76 -21.62
N GLN A 34 5.60 -1.23 -22.55
CA GLN A 34 5.62 -0.72 -23.92
C GLN A 34 4.32 -1.08 -24.64
N LYS A 35 3.49 -0.09 -25.03
CA LYS A 35 2.19 -0.32 -25.68
C LYS A 35 2.32 -1.29 -26.88
N GLY A 36 1.77 -2.49 -26.74
CA GLY A 36 1.85 -3.57 -27.75
C GLY A 36 0.65 -4.53 -27.74
N SER A 37 0.73 -5.60 -28.54
CA SER A 37 -0.31 -6.65 -28.67
C SER A 37 -0.71 -7.30 -27.35
N TYR A 38 0.24 -7.48 -26.43
CA TYR A 38 0.04 -8.10 -25.11
C TYR A 38 -0.88 -7.28 -24.19
N SER A 39 -0.98 -5.95 -24.38
CA SER A 39 -1.91 -5.10 -23.61
C SER A 39 -3.38 -5.45 -23.84
N ARG A 40 -3.66 -6.25 -24.89
CA ARG A 40 -4.98 -6.81 -25.20
C ARG A 40 -5.08 -8.29 -24.82
N HIS A 41 -4.19 -8.79 -23.97
CA HIS A 41 -4.27 -10.16 -23.48
C HIS A 41 -5.48 -10.33 -22.55
N LEU A 42 -6.15 -11.49 -22.62
CA LEU A 42 -7.39 -11.74 -21.91
C LEU A 42 -7.28 -11.55 -20.39
N LEU A 43 -6.23 -12.09 -19.76
CA LEU A 43 -6.00 -11.93 -18.32
C LEU A 43 -5.85 -10.45 -17.90
N LEU A 44 -5.26 -9.60 -18.74
CA LEU A 44 -5.14 -8.17 -18.45
C LEU A 44 -6.47 -7.44 -18.62
N ILE A 45 -7.23 -7.75 -19.68
CA ILE A 45 -8.57 -7.18 -19.89
C ILE A 45 -9.51 -7.58 -18.72
N LEU A 46 -9.42 -8.82 -18.24
CA LEU A 46 -10.17 -9.32 -17.08
C LEU A 46 -9.76 -8.60 -15.79
N HIS A 47 -8.46 -8.39 -15.58
CA HIS A 47 -7.93 -7.63 -14.45
C HIS A 47 -8.44 -6.18 -14.45
N ASP A 48 -8.32 -5.48 -15.58
CA ASP A 48 -8.79 -4.10 -15.74
C ASP A 48 -10.30 -3.98 -15.50
N LEU A 49 -11.09 -4.94 -15.99
CA LEU A 49 -12.53 -4.97 -15.75
C LEU A 49 -12.85 -5.19 -14.26
N ARG A 50 -12.13 -6.11 -13.60
CA ARG A 50 -12.28 -6.37 -12.17
C ARG A 50 -11.97 -5.11 -11.36
N GLU A 51 -10.85 -4.46 -11.63
CA GLU A 51 -10.46 -3.22 -10.94
C GLU A 51 -11.49 -2.10 -11.17
N GLU A 52 -11.98 -1.93 -12.39
CA GLU A 52 -12.98 -0.90 -12.70
C GLU A 52 -14.30 -1.17 -11.96
N ILE A 53 -14.75 -2.44 -11.88
CA ILE A 53 -15.95 -2.80 -11.13
C ILE A 53 -15.74 -2.58 -9.63
N GLN A 54 -14.59 -2.96 -9.07
CA GLN A 54 -14.33 -2.86 -7.63
C GLN A 54 -14.11 -1.42 -7.17
N ASN A 55 -13.34 -0.65 -7.92
CA ASN A 55 -12.95 0.71 -7.54
C ASN A 55 -13.99 1.75 -7.95
N ASN A 56 -14.75 1.51 -9.02
CA ASN A 56 -15.66 2.48 -9.63
C ASN A 56 -17.10 1.97 -9.76
N LYS A 57 -17.52 0.93 -9.01
CA LYS A 57 -18.82 0.23 -9.13
C LYS A 57 -20.02 1.11 -9.50
N ASN A 58 -20.29 2.15 -8.72
CA ASN A 58 -21.44 3.04 -8.91
C ASN A 58 -21.33 3.88 -10.18
N ARG A 59 -20.11 4.29 -10.55
CA ARG A 59 -19.84 5.03 -11.79
C ARG A 59 -19.91 4.09 -12.98
N PHE A 60 -19.29 2.91 -12.89
CA PHE A 60 -19.23 1.92 -13.96
C PHE A 60 -20.62 1.36 -14.30
N SER A 61 -21.46 1.11 -13.29
CA SER A 61 -22.83 0.63 -13.49
C SER A 61 -23.69 1.59 -14.32
N GLN A 62 -23.42 2.89 -14.25
CA GLN A 62 -24.10 3.95 -14.99
C GLN A 62 -23.34 4.38 -16.27
N ASN A 63 -22.10 3.92 -16.45
CA ASN A 63 -21.22 4.32 -17.54
C ASN A 63 -21.37 3.38 -18.75
N ALA A 64 -22.33 3.69 -19.63
CA ALA A 64 -22.54 2.96 -20.88
C ALA A 64 -21.28 2.92 -21.76
N TYR A 65 -20.43 3.95 -21.71
CA TYR A 65 -19.17 3.97 -22.47
C TYR A 65 -18.15 2.97 -21.93
N GLY A 66 -17.98 2.90 -20.61
CA GLY A 66 -17.10 1.93 -19.95
C GLY A 66 -17.53 0.49 -20.23
N LYS A 67 -18.82 0.19 -20.08
CA LYS A 67 -19.36 -1.13 -20.42
C LYS A 67 -19.16 -1.49 -21.89
N LYS A 68 -19.43 -0.54 -22.79
CA LYS A 68 -19.21 -0.69 -24.24
C LYS A 68 -17.73 -0.91 -24.57
N PHE A 69 -16.81 -0.23 -23.88
CA PHE A 69 -15.37 -0.41 -24.07
C PHE A 69 -14.96 -1.86 -23.79
N PHE A 70 -15.26 -2.38 -22.59
CA PHE A 70 -14.90 -3.77 -22.23
C PHE A 70 -15.62 -4.77 -23.13
N LYS A 71 -16.90 -4.55 -23.44
CA LYS A 71 -17.65 -5.38 -24.39
C LYS A 71 -16.95 -5.49 -25.75
N ILE A 72 -16.44 -4.36 -26.27
CA ILE A 72 -15.67 -4.36 -27.52
C ILE A 72 -14.36 -5.13 -27.34
N GLN A 73 -13.62 -4.94 -26.24
CA GLN A 73 -12.38 -5.69 -25.97
C GLN A 73 -12.61 -7.20 -25.98
N PHE A 74 -13.60 -7.71 -25.24
CA PHE A 74 -13.94 -9.15 -25.22
C PHE A 74 -14.41 -9.65 -26.59
N SER A 75 -15.25 -8.86 -27.27
CA SER A 75 -15.74 -9.22 -28.62
C SER A 75 -14.61 -9.27 -29.66
N THR A 76 -13.62 -8.38 -29.54
CA THR A 76 -12.42 -8.35 -30.38
C THR A 76 -11.49 -9.51 -30.06
N TYR A 77 -11.35 -9.89 -28.79
CA TYR A 77 -10.49 -11.01 -28.39
C TYR A 77 -11.05 -12.36 -28.85
N CYS A 78 -12.36 -12.57 -28.74
CA CYS A 78 -13.02 -13.85 -29.04
C CYS A 78 -13.44 -14.01 -30.51
N SER A 79 -13.21 -13.00 -31.36
CA SER A 79 -13.49 -13.03 -32.80
C SER A 79 -14.89 -13.53 -33.18
N PHE A 80 -15.94 -13.20 -32.40
CA PHE A 80 -17.33 -13.72 -32.57
C PHE A 80 -18.01 -13.41 -33.93
N LYS A 81 -17.33 -12.76 -34.90
CA LYS A 81 -17.95 -12.21 -36.11
C LYS A 81 -17.20 -12.42 -37.44
N LYS A 82 -16.12 -13.20 -37.53
CA LYS A 82 -15.41 -13.38 -38.82
C LYS A 82 -15.58 -14.80 -39.37
N GLU A 83 -16.13 -14.89 -40.59
CA GLU A 83 -16.29 -16.13 -41.38
C GLU A 83 -14.95 -16.65 -41.97
N GLN A 84 -13.89 -15.83 -41.94
CA GLN A 84 -12.52 -16.24 -42.25
C GLN A 84 -11.63 -15.96 -41.03
N LEU A 85 -11.17 -17.03 -40.40
CA LEU A 85 -10.27 -16.99 -39.25
C LEU A 85 -8.83 -16.87 -39.75
N ASP A 86 -8.10 -15.86 -39.27
CA ASP A 86 -6.64 -15.84 -39.39
C ASP A 86 -6.06 -16.96 -38.51
N ASP A 87 -4.85 -17.43 -38.80
CA ASP A 87 -4.21 -18.48 -38.01
C ASP A 87 -3.91 -18.04 -36.56
N LEU A 88 -3.78 -16.73 -36.31
CA LEU A 88 -3.75 -16.16 -34.95
C LEU A 88 -5.10 -16.33 -34.22
N ASP A 89 -6.23 -16.21 -34.93
CA ASP A 89 -7.56 -16.43 -34.35
C ASP A 89 -7.73 -17.91 -33.93
N ARG A 90 -7.11 -18.85 -34.66
CA ARG A 90 -7.15 -20.28 -34.31
C ARG A 90 -6.43 -20.56 -32.99
N ILE A 91 -5.26 -19.95 -32.75
CA ILE A 91 -4.52 -20.11 -31.49
C ILE A 91 -5.34 -19.52 -30.33
N ARG A 92 -5.97 -18.35 -30.53
CA ARG A 92 -6.86 -17.73 -29.53
C ARG A 92 -8.06 -18.61 -29.21
N GLN A 93 -8.73 -19.17 -30.21
CA GLN A 93 -9.87 -20.07 -30.00
C GLN A 93 -9.48 -21.33 -29.23
N ILE A 94 -8.32 -21.92 -29.53
CA ILE A 94 -7.85 -23.09 -28.77
C ILE A 94 -7.67 -22.72 -27.29
N TRP A 95 -7.11 -21.54 -27.02
CA TRP A 95 -6.90 -21.02 -25.67
C TRP A 95 -8.20 -20.68 -24.94
N THR A 96 -9.18 -20.07 -25.62
CA THR A 96 -10.44 -19.63 -24.98
C THR A 96 -11.53 -20.67 -24.99
N ARG A 97 -11.37 -21.81 -25.68
CA ARG A 97 -12.42 -22.81 -25.88
C ARG A 97 -13.12 -23.24 -24.59
N GLU A 98 -12.38 -23.41 -23.50
CA GLU A 98 -12.92 -23.85 -22.21
C GLU A 98 -13.64 -22.74 -21.43
N VAL A 99 -13.48 -21.49 -21.85
CA VAL A 99 -14.02 -20.28 -21.20
C VAL A 99 -14.92 -19.44 -22.11
N ASP A 100 -15.12 -19.84 -23.36
CA ASP A 100 -15.92 -19.10 -24.35
C ASP A 100 -17.34 -18.79 -23.84
N ARG A 101 -17.92 -19.73 -23.08
CA ARG A 101 -19.27 -19.57 -22.52
C ARG A 101 -19.30 -18.50 -21.42
N GLU A 102 -18.33 -18.47 -20.53
CA GLU A 102 -18.19 -17.45 -19.50
C GLU A 102 -17.89 -16.08 -20.12
N LEU A 103 -17.03 -16.01 -21.14
CA LEU A 103 -16.74 -14.77 -21.89
C LEU A 103 -17.98 -14.24 -22.61
N TYR A 104 -18.82 -15.13 -23.16
CA TYR A 104 -20.11 -14.77 -23.71
C TYR A 104 -21.02 -14.15 -22.65
N PHE A 105 -21.12 -14.74 -21.47
CA PHE A 105 -21.94 -14.19 -20.37
C PHE A 105 -21.42 -12.84 -19.86
N ILE A 106 -20.11 -12.64 -19.77
CA ILE A 106 -19.53 -11.32 -19.46
C ILE A 106 -19.95 -10.29 -20.53
N THR A 107 -19.88 -10.66 -21.80
CA THR A 107 -20.26 -9.78 -22.92
C THR A 107 -21.77 -9.45 -22.90
N GLU A 108 -22.61 -10.41 -22.49
CA GLU A 108 -24.05 -10.22 -22.28
C GLU A 108 -24.32 -9.29 -21.10
N ALA A 109 -23.65 -9.50 -19.97
CA ALA A 109 -23.78 -8.67 -18.76
C ALA A 109 -23.33 -7.21 -18.99
N LEU A 110 -22.36 -6.99 -19.88
CA LEU A 110 -21.91 -5.66 -20.29
C LEU A 110 -22.83 -4.98 -21.33
N SER A 111 -23.94 -5.59 -21.72
CA SER A 111 -24.89 -5.03 -22.69
C SER A 111 -25.99 -4.18 -22.04
N ASP A 112 -26.42 -3.10 -22.71
CA ASP A 112 -27.39 -2.11 -22.18
C ASP A 112 -28.84 -2.62 -22.00
N ASN A 113 -29.14 -3.86 -22.40
CA ASN A 113 -30.47 -4.45 -22.21
C ASN A 113 -30.65 -4.82 -20.73
N LYS A 114 -31.87 -4.69 -20.18
CA LYS A 114 -32.23 -5.15 -18.81
C LYS A 114 -31.61 -6.53 -18.55
N SER A 115 -30.44 -6.54 -17.91
CA SER A 115 -29.57 -7.72 -17.88
C SER A 115 -30.14 -8.71 -16.88
N LYS A 116 -30.03 -10.01 -17.19
CA LYS A 116 -30.31 -11.08 -16.23
C LYS A 116 -29.22 -11.23 -15.16
N PHE A 117 -28.13 -10.47 -15.29
CA PHE A 117 -26.91 -10.56 -14.49
C PHE A 117 -26.61 -9.22 -13.81
N GLU A 118 -26.18 -9.29 -12.55
CA GLU A 118 -25.66 -8.18 -11.77
C GLU A 118 -24.14 -7.99 -12.02
N LEU A 119 -23.56 -6.86 -11.60
CA LEU A 119 -22.12 -6.63 -11.78
C LEU A 119 -21.27 -7.61 -10.96
N GLU A 120 -21.81 -8.09 -9.85
CA GLU A 120 -21.24 -9.11 -8.98
C GLU A 120 -21.09 -10.45 -9.69
N ASP A 121 -22.02 -10.80 -10.59
CA ASP A 121 -21.94 -12.01 -11.40
C ASP A 121 -20.72 -11.98 -12.34
N ILE A 122 -20.35 -10.80 -12.83
CA ILE A 122 -19.15 -10.61 -13.66
C ILE A 122 -17.89 -11.02 -12.88
N LEU A 123 -17.79 -10.67 -11.59
CA LEU A 123 -16.64 -11.03 -10.77
C LEU A 123 -16.50 -12.55 -10.62
N ILE A 124 -17.62 -13.25 -10.43
CA ILE A 124 -17.66 -14.72 -10.35
C ILE A 124 -17.24 -15.35 -11.69
N LEU A 125 -17.71 -14.80 -12.81
CA LEU A 125 -17.33 -15.26 -14.14
C LEU A 125 -15.84 -15.05 -14.42
N ILE A 126 -15.30 -13.89 -14.05
CA ILE A 126 -13.86 -13.60 -14.18
C ILE A 126 -13.05 -14.64 -13.40
N GLN A 127 -13.42 -14.93 -12.14
CA GLN A 127 -12.73 -15.93 -11.32
C GLN A 127 -12.69 -17.31 -11.99
N ARG A 128 -13.84 -17.79 -12.50
CA ARG A 128 -13.93 -19.09 -13.20
C ARG A 128 -13.07 -19.14 -14.46
N ILE A 129 -12.99 -18.03 -15.20
CA ILE A 129 -12.16 -17.92 -16.39
C ILE A 129 -10.68 -18.01 -15.99
N GLU A 130 -10.26 -17.25 -14.98
CA GLU A 130 -8.89 -17.26 -14.49
C GLU A 130 -8.47 -18.64 -13.98
N GLU A 131 -9.32 -19.34 -13.23
CA GLU A 131 -9.04 -20.71 -12.75
C GLU A 131 -8.77 -21.70 -13.90
N LYS A 132 -9.52 -21.59 -15.00
CA LYS A 132 -9.35 -22.46 -16.18
C LYS A 132 -8.10 -22.10 -16.98
N ILE A 133 -7.91 -20.80 -17.23
CA ILE A 133 -6.80 -20.25 -18.02
C ILE A 133 -5.45 -20.41 -17.30
N THR A 134 -5.42 -20.29 -15.97
CA THR A 134 -4.18 -20.44 -15.17
C THR A 134 -3.91 -21.89 -14.74
N SER A 135 -4.66 -22.85 -15.26
CA SER A 135 -4.45 -24.27 -14.98
C SER A 135 -3.19 -24.84 -15.67
N GLU A 136 -2.59 -25.87 -15.08
CA GLU A 136 -1.48 -26.62 -15.71
C GLU A 136 -1.88 -27.17 -17.08
N ASN A 137 -3.13 -27.64 -17.22
CA ASN A 137 -3.64 -28.17 -18.49
C ASN A 137 -3.64 -27.09 -19.58
N SER A 138 -4.02 -25.87 -19.23
CA SER A 138 -3.97 -24.73 -20.15
C SER A 138 -2.54 -24.47 -20.62
N LEU A 139 -1.59 -24.33 -19.69
CA LEU A 139 -0.18 -24.14 -20.03
C LEU A 139 0.37 -25.28 -20.91
N ARG A 140 0.01 -26.53 -20.59
CA ARG A 140 0.39 -27.70 -21.39
C ARG A 140 -0.10 -27.59 -22.83
N GLN A 141 -1.31 -27.09 -23.07
CA GLN A 141 -1.82 -26.87 -24.44
C GLN A 141 -0.99 -25.82 -25.17
N VAL A 142 -0.67 -24.70 -24.51
CA VAL A 142 0.16 -23.62 -25.07
C VAL A 142 1.57 -24.11 -25.43
N ILE A 143 2.20 -24.88 -24.54
CA ILE A 143 3.52 -25.49 -24.77
C ILE A 143 3.48 -26.46 -25.97
N ASN A 144 2.40 -27.23 -26.12
CA ASN A 144 2.25 -28.12 -27.28
C ASN A 144 2.11 -27.35 -28.60
N ILE A 145 1.36 -26.25 -28.61
CA ILE A 145 1.23 -25.39 -29.79
C ILE A 145 2.60 -24.79 -30.14
N LEU A 146 3.33 -24.27 -29.14
CA LEU A 146 4.68 -23.75 -29.31
C LEU A 146 5.60 -24.80 -29.97
N TYR A 147 5.59 -26.03 -29.45
CA TYR A 147 6.39 -27.12 -30.00
C TYR A 147 6.06 -27.41 -31.47
N GLN A 148 4.78 -27.48 -31.83
CA GLN A 148 4.38 -27.70 -33.24
C GLN A 148 4.85 -26.56 -34.15
N LYS A 149 4.74 -25.31 -33.68
CA LYS A 149 5.17 -24.13 -34.44
C LYS A 149 6.67 -24.07 -34.68
N LEU A 150 7.48 -24.49 -33.72
CA LEU A 150 8.94 -24.56 -33.90
C LEU A 150 9.35 -25.59 -34.98
N LEU A 151 8.52 -26.60 -35.24
CA LEU A 151 8.78 -27.62 -36.25
C LEU A 151 8.21 -27.29 -37.65
N GLU A 152 7.55 -26.14 -37.81
CA GLU A 152 7.12 -25.65 -39.12
C GLU A 152 8.32 -25.10 -39.92
N LYS A 153 8.30 -25.27 -41.24
CA LYS A 153 9.37 -24.76 -42.13
C LYS A 153 9.43 -23.23 -42.14
N ASP A 154 8.26 -22.59 -42.11
CA ASP A 154 8.10 -21.14 -42.13
C ASP A 154 7.53 -20.69 -40.78
N LEU A 155 8.36 -20.06 -39.95
CA LEU A 155 7.95 -19.54 -38.66
C LEU A 155 7.19 -18.24 -38.82
N ASN A 156 5.96 -18.19 -38.30
CA ASN A 156 5.22 -16.93 -38.19
C ASN A 156 5.59 -16.24 -36.85
N SER A 157 6.47 -15.24 -36.90
CA SER A 157 6.94 -14.53 -35.71
C SER A 157 5.80 -13.95 -34.86
N ASN A 158 4.74 -13.43 -35.48
CA ASN A 158 3.59 -12.88 -34.73
C ASN A 158 2.86 -13.95 -33.91
N GLN A 159 2.83 -15.21 -34.38
CA GLN A 159 2.23 -16.32 -33.63
C GLN A 159 3.10 -16.71 -32.45
N ILE A 160 4.42 -16.76 -32.65
CA ILE A 160 5.38 -17.05 -31.58
C ILE A 160 5.35 -15.95 -30.52
N GLU A 161 5.38 -14.67 -30.92
CA GLU A 161 5.23 -13.54 -30.00
C GLU A 161 3.97 -13.67 -29.15
N PHE A 162 2.84 -13.98 -29.76
CA PHE A 162 1.57 -14.14 -29.04
C PHE A 162 1.61 -15.31 -28.04
N ILE A 163 2.19 -16.45 -28.43
CA ILE A 163 2.34 -17.62 -27.54
C ILE A 163 3.27 -17.30 -26.37
N VAL A 164 4.39 -16.64 -26.65
CA VAL A 164 5.37 -16.18 -25.65
C VAL A 164 4.71 -15.21 -24.67
N ASP A 165 3.94 -14.24 -25.16
CA ASP A 165 3.17 -13.32 -24.31
C ASP A 165 2.23 -14.09 -23.37
N ILE A 166 1.50 -15.09 -23.87
CA ILE A 166 0.62 -15.94 -23.03
C ILE A 166 1.43 -16.60 -21.91
N ILE A 167 2.56 -17.23 -22.24
CA ILE A 167 3.39 -17.94 -21.24
C ILE A 167 3.91 -16.96 -20.19
N ILE A 168 4.47 -15.82 -20.60
CA ILE A 168 4.99 -14.80 -19.68
C ILE A 168 3.87 -14.29 -18.75
N ILE A 169 2.69 -13.98 -19.30
CA ILE A 169 1.56 -13.46 -18.52
C ILE A 169 1.03 -14.52 -17.54
N LEU A 170 0.96 -15.79 -17.94
CA LEU A 170 0.55 -16.88 -17.04
C LEU A 170 1.47 -17.02 -15.84
N PHE A 171 2.78 -16.94 -16.07
CA PHE A 171 3.73 -17.03 -14.98
C PHE A 171 3.71 -15.78 -14.09
N ASN A 172 3.59 -14.59 -14.69
CA ASN A 172 3.42 -13.35 -13.94
C ASN A 172 2.16 -13.39 -13.06
N SER A 173 1.05 -14.00 -13.53
CA SER A 173 -0.16 -14.15 -12.73
C SER A 173 0.00 -15.11 -11.54
N LYS A 174 0.94 -16.06 -11.61
CA LYS A 174 1.39 -16.87 -10.46
C LYS A 174 2.46 -16.20 -9.60
N GLY A 175 2.85 -14.96 -9.91
CA GLY A 175 3.89 -14.24 -9.18
C GLY A 175 5.30 -14.75 -9.47
N MET A 176 5.56 -15.32 -10.64
CA MET A 176 6.91 -15.63 -11.12
C MET A 176 7.40 -14.49 -12.01
N LEU A 177 8.21 -13.58 -11.47
CA LEU A 177 8.64 -12.35 -12.16
C LEU A 177 10.08 -12.41 -12.69
N GLU A 178 10.81 -13.49 -12.42
CA GLU A 178 12.19 -13.71 -12.88
C GLU A 178 12.28 -14.54 -14.17
N LEU A 179 11.20 -14.79 -14.91
CA LEU A 179 11.23 -15.67 -16.11
C LEU A 179 12.29 -15.32 -17.13
N GLU A 180 12.48 -14.02 -17.37
CA GLU A 180 13.54 -13.55 -18.26
C GLU A 180 14.88 -14.10 -17.81
N SER A 181 15.22 -13.94 -16.52
CA SER A 181 16.47 -14.45 -15.98
C SER A 181 16.48 -15.97 -15.89
N ILE A 182 15.39 -16.64 -15.50
CA ILE A 182 15.33 -18.10 -15.35
C ILE A 182 15.59 -18.78 -16.68
N LEU A 183 14.90 -18.41 -17.76
CA LEU A 183 15.08 -19.08 -19.05
C LEU A 183 16.39 -18.72 -19.74
N ASN A 184 16.77 -17.44 -19.72
CA ASN A 184 18.05 -17.05 -20.28
C ASN A 184 19.24 -17.62 -19.50
N HIS A 185 19.17 -17.73 -18.16
CA HIS A 185 20.17 -18.47 -17.39
C HIS A 185 20.21 -19.93 -17.79
N GLN A 186 19.06 -20.57 -18.04
CA GLN A 186 19.04 -21.97 -18.44
C GLN A 186 19.77 -22.13 -19.77
N PHE A 187 19.46 -21.26 -20.74
CA PHE A 187 20.10 -21.30 -22.06
C PHE A 187 21.59 -20.93 -22.05
N GLN A 188 21.98 -19.84 -21.38
CA GLN A 188 23.39 -19.40 -21.30
C GLN A 188 24.26 -20.41 -20.53
N LYS A 189 23.77 -20.95 -19.41
CA LYS A 189 24.54 -21.93 -18.61
C LYS A 189 24.76 -23.25 -19.36
N PHE A 190 24.05 -23.53 -20.46
CA PHE A 190 24.34 -24.67 -21.33
C PHE A 190 25.63 -24.47 -22.15
N GLU A 191 25.93 -23.23 -22.55
CA GLU A 191 27.13 -22.91 -23.32
C GLU A 191 28.39 -22.89 -22.45
N ASP A 192 28.25 -22.52 -21.18
CA ASP A 192 29.35 -22.39 -20.21
C ASP A 192 29.82 -23.69 -19.55
N ILE A 193 29.16 -24.83 -19.82
CA ILE A 193 29.53 -26.15 -19.25
C ILE A 193 30.98 -26.54 -19.59
N GLY A 194 31.54 -25.98 -20.66
CA GLY A 194 32.90 -26.26 -21.13
C GLY A 194 34.01 -25.31 -20.65
N THR A 195 33.71 -24.20 -19.97
CA THR A 195 34.64 -23.06 -19.87
C THR A 195 35.11 -22.69 -18.46
N ASP A 196 34.38 -22.99 -17.38
CA ASP A 196 34.75 -22.54 -16.02
C ASP A 196 34.65 -23.66 -14.93
N PRO A 197 35.76 -24.08 -14.30
CA PRO A 197 35.76 -25.07 -13.24
C PRO A 197 35.07 -24.65 -11.93
N GLU A 198 34.94 -23.36 -11.64
CA GLU A 198 34.48 -22.87 -10.32
C GLU A 198 32.94 -22.72 -10.22
N GLN A 199 32.22 -22.79 -11.34
CA GLN A 199 30.78 -22.55 -11.40
C GLN A 199 29.89 -23.77 -11.14
N VAL A 200 30.46 -24.89 -10.69
CA VAL A 200 29.77 -26.19 -10.53
C VAL A 200 28.56 -26.14 -9.58
N HIS A 201 28.59 -25.21 -8.63
CA HIS A 201 27.52 -25.00 -7.66
C HIS A 201 26.25 -24.36 -8.26
N LEU A 202 26.34 -23.85 -9.51
CA LEU A 202 25.25 -23.18 -10.21
C LEU A 202 24.40 -24.13 -11.06
N TYR A 203 24.81 -25.38 -11.29
CA TYR A 203 24.07 -26.33 -12.13
C TYR A 203 22.89 -27.06 -11.46
N PRO A 204 22.90 -27.35 -10.13
CA PRO A 204 21.71 -27.82 -9.42
C PRO A 204 20.54 -26.81 -9.40
N THR A 205 20.79 -25.58 -9.88
CA THR A 205 19.76 -24.54 -10.04
C THR A 205 19.05 -24.60 -11.39
N LEU A 206 19.46 -25.51 -12.29
CA LEU A 206 18.79 -25.75 -13.57
C LEU A 206 17.67 -26.79 -13.40
N PHE A 207 16.49 -26.54 -13.97
CA PHE A 207 15.34 -27.44 -13.78
C PHE A 207 15.55 -28.76 -14.51
N GLY A 208 15.19 -29.87 -13.84
CA GLY A 208 15.37 -31.23 -14.35
C GLY A 208 16.80 -31.78 -14.27
N SER A 209 17.79 -30.97 -13.86
CA SER A 209 19.20 -31.41 -13.78
C SER A 209 19.39 -32.56 -12.77
N PRO A 210 20.26 -33.54 -13.07
CA PRO A 210 20.74 -34.52 -12.09
C PRO A 210 21.31 -33.83 -10.84
N SER A 211 21.12 -34.41 -9.66
CA SER A 211 21.76 -33.94 -8.43
C SER A 211 23.22 -34.38 -8.36
N ARG A 212 24.07 -33.54 -7.75
CA ARG A 212 25.50 -33.85 -7.56
C ARG A 212 25.72 -35.07 -6.66
N ASP A 213 24.96 -35.16 -5.57
CA ASP A 213 25.11 -36.19 -4.53
C ASP A 213 26.60 -36.39 -4.12
N ALA A 214 27.02 -37.64 -3.86
CA ALA A 214 28.38 -38.00 -3.49
C ALA A 214 29.36 -38.11 -4.68
N LYS A 215 28.97 -37.66 -5.89
CA LYS A 215 29.79 -37.79 -7.11
C LYS A 215 30.94 -36.79 -7.12
N SER A 216 32.02 -37.15 -7.81
CA SER A 216 33.10 -36.20 -8.09
C SER A 216 32.61 -35.06 -8.99
N VAL A 217 33.32 -33.93 -8.97
CA VAL A 217 32.97 -32.75 -9.77
C VAL A 217 32.92 -33.07 -11.26
N ASP A 218 33.88 -33.86 -11.75
CA ASP A 218 34.01 -34.17 -13.17
C ASP A 218 32.94 -35.17 -13.65
N GLU A 219 32.61 -36.17 -12.83
CA GLU A 219 31.51 -37.11 -13.12
C GLU A 219 30.17 -36.38 -13.21
N HIS A 220 29.93 -35.44 -12.30
CA HIS A 220 28.69 -34.67 -12.28
C HIS A 220 28.57 -33.74 -13.50
N LYS A 221 29.67 -33.12 -13.95
CA LYS A 221 29.69 -32.30 -15.18
C LYS A 221 29.36 -33.12 -16.42
N GLU A 222 29.95 -34.30 -16.57
CA GLU A 222 29.71 -35.15 -17.74
C GLU A 222 28.27 -35.70 -17.75
N GLU A 223 27.72 -36.02 -16.58
CA GLU A 223 26.32 -36.40 -16.43
C GLU A 223 25.36 -35.27 -16.82
N LEU A 224 25.63 -34.04 -16.38
CA LEU A 224 24.86 -32.86 -16.77
C LEU A 224 24.91 -32.63 -18.29
N ARG A 225 26.11 -32.68 -18.87
CA ARG A 225 26.30 -32.55 -20.32
C ARG A 225 25.51 -33.60 -21.08
N THR A 226 25.64 -34.87 -20.69
CA THR A 226 24.92 -36.00 -21.30
C THR A 226 23.40 -35.83 -21.18
N TYR A 227 22.92 -35.42 -20.01
CA TYR A 227 21.50 -35.17 -19.77
C TYR A 227 20.95 -34.08 -20.70
N TYR A 228 21.68 -32.98 -20.88
CA TYR A 228 21.23 -31.90 -21.75
C TYR A 228 21.36 -32.23 -23.24
N ASP A 229 22.47 -32.84 -23.67
CA ASP A 229 22.67 -33.23 -25.07
C ASP A 229 21.60 -34.25 -25.52
N SER A 230 21.17 -35.14 -24.62
CA SER A 230 20.10 -36.11 -24.87
C SER A 230 18.67 -35.56 -24.72
N SER A 231 18.50 -34.36 -24.13
CA SER A 231 17.19 -33.75 -23.92
C SER A 231 16.59 -33.21 -25.22
N SER A 232 15.43 -33.74 -25.60
CA SER A 232 14.66 -33.28 -26.76
C SER A 232 14.11 -31.86 -26.59
N ILE A 233 13.83 -31.17 -27.70
CA ILE A 233 13.20 -29.84 -27.73
C ILE A 233 11.90 -29.85 -26.93
N LYS A 234 11.10 -30.92 -27.06
CA LYS A 234 9.85 -31.10 -26.32
C LYS A 234 10.07 -31.27 -24.81
N GLN A 235 11.08 -32.03 -24.40
CA GLN A 235 11.45 -32.15 -22.97
C GLN A 235 11.89 -30.80 -22.41
N ARG A 236 12.71 -30.05 -23.15
CA ARG A 236 13.16 -28.70 -22.77
C ARG A 236 11.99 -27.73 -22.59
N LEU A 237 11.02 -27.72 -23.50
CA LEU A 237 9.82 -26.91 -23.35
C LEU A 237 8.93 -27.37 -22.18
N ASN A 238 8.90 -28.66 -21.85
CA ASN A 238 8.14 -29.17 -20.70
C ASN A 238 8.72 -28.72 -19.36
N PHE A 239 9.99 -28.30 -19.27
CA PHE A 239 10.51 -27.69 -18.04
C PHE A 239 9.74 -26.43 -17.63
N LEU A 240 9.19 -25.68 -18.59
CA LEU A 240 8.28 -24.57 -18.29
C LEU A 240 7.08 -25.03 -17.46
N ARG A 241 6.53 -26.22 -17.75
CA ARG A 241 5.42 -26.78 -16.98
C ARG A 241 5.86 -27.12 -15.57
N GLU A 242 7.03 -27.73 -15.41
CA GLU A 242 7.59 -28.07 -14.09
C GLU A 242 7.83 -26.81 -13.24
N ILE A 243 8.37 -25.74 -13.84
CA ILE A 243 8.56 -24.46 -13.16
C ILE A 243 7.20 -23.88 -12.76
N TYR A 244 6.22 -23.88 -13.66
CA TYR A 244 4.89 -23.32 -13.42
C TYR A 244 4.11 -24.05 -12.31
N CYS A 245 4.40 -25.33 -12.10
CA CYS A 245 3.80 -26.17 -11.08
C CYS A 245 4.53 -26.14 -9.74
N LEU A 246 5.54 -25.27 -9.58
CA LEU A 246 6.14 -25.04 -8.27
C LEU A 246 5.08 -24.52 -7.29
N GLU A 247 4.98 -25.19 -6.15
CA GLU A 247 4.07 -24.81 -5.08
C GLU A 247 4.66 -23.65 -4.27
N PRO A 248 3.88 -22.58 -4.00
CA PRO A 248 4.32 -21.48 -3.16
C PRO A 248 4.66 -21.95 -1.75
N GLN A 249 5.89 -21.68 -1.31
CA GLN A 249 6.37 -21.99 0.03
C GLN A 249 6.40 -20.75 0.91
N THR A 250 6.39 -20.93 2.23
CA THR A 250 6.47 -19.83 3.19
C THR A 250 7.92 -19.47 3.48
N TYR A 251 8.21 -18.19 3.36
CA TYR A 251 9.52 -17.60 3.61
C TYR A 251 9.40 -16.36 4.49
N LYS A 252 10.50 -15.99 5.12
CA LYS A 252 10.69 -14.69 5.75
C LYS A 252 11.59 -13.82 4.88
N VAL A 253 11.08 -12.66 4.47
CA VAL A 253 11.88 -11.62 3.82
C VAL A 253 12.28 -10.59 4.86
N ILE A 254 13.56 -10.36 5.02
CA ILE A 254 14.14 -9.55 6.09
C ILE A 254 14.82 -8.33 5.47
N PHE A 255 14.48 -7.15 5.98
CA PHE A 255 15.11 -5.87 5.63
C PHE A 255 15.71 -5.22 6.88
N LYS A 256 16.75 -4.42 6.67
CA LYS A 256 17.25 -3.49 7.70
C LYS A 256 16.32 -2.28 7.81
N ILE A 257 16.11 -1.79 9.02
CA ILE A 257 15.44 -0.52 9.27
C ILE A 257 16.29 0.38 10.15
N THR A 258 16.17 1.69 9.96
CA THR A 258 16.82 2.74 10.77
C THR A 258 15.81 3.82 11.16
N GLY A 259 16.15 4.72 12.09
CA GLY A 259 15.22 5.79 12.52
C GLY A 259 14.16 5.33 13.51
N VAL A 260 14.35 4.15 14.10
CA VAL A 260 13.39 3.51 15.00
C VAL A 260 14.06 3.05 16.28
N GLU A 261 13.33 3.13 17.38
CA GLU A 261 13.68 2.47 18.64
C GLU A 261 12.41 1.83 19.20
N PHE A 262 12.50 0.58 19.64
CA PHE A 262 11.42 -0.10 20.35
C PHE A 262 12.00 -1.01 21.42
N LYS A 263 11.30 -1.09 22.55
CA LYS A 263 11.73 -1.87 23.72
C LYS A 263 11.36 -3.35 23.63
N ASN A 264 10.30 -3.65 22.90
CA ASN A 264 9.79 -4.99 22.67
C ASN A 264 9.58 -5.20 21.18
N LYS A 265 9.72 -6.45 20.75
CA LYS A 265 9.32 -6.91 19.42
C LYS A 265 7.86 -6.52 19.13
N ILE A 266 7.60 -6.04 17.91
CA ILE A 266 6.28 -5.55 17.49
C ILE A 266 5.78 -6.42 16.32
N ASN A 267 4.59 -7.00 16.46
CA ASN A 267 3.96 -7.81 15.41
C ASN A 267 2.73 -7.07 14.86
N ILE A 268 2.69 -6.87 13.54
CA ILE A 268 1.59 -6.22 12.82
C ILE A 268 1.26 -7.10 11.61
N GLY A 269 0.32 -8.03 11.79
CA GLY A 269 -0.05 -9.00 10.76
C GLY A 269 1.12 -9.92 10.38
N LYS A 270 1.44 -10.02 9.09
CA LYS A 270 2.60 -10.74 8.53
C LYS A 270 3.92 -9.98 8.72
N VAL A 271 3.91 -8.76 9.28
CA VAL A 271 5.08 -7.91 9.44
C VAL A 271 5.52 -7.89 10.90
N GLU A 272 6.82 -8.04 11.10
CA GLU A 272 7.44 -8.09 12.42
C GLU A 272 8.62 -7.14 12.49
N LEU A 273 8.61 -6.23 13.48
CA LEU A 273 9.76 -5.39 13.81
C LEU A 273 10.48 -5.97 15.04
N TYR A 274 11.77 -6.28 14.91
CA TYR A 274 12.56 -6.94 15.95
C TYR A 274 14.00 -6.43 15.98
N ARG A 275 14.71 -6.73 17.09
CA ARG A 275 16.12 -6.41 17.30
C ARG A 275 16.92 -7.70 17.28
N PRO A 276 17.68 -7.98 16.21
CA PRO A 276 18.39 -9.24 16.06
C PRO A 276 19.31 -9.60 17.25
N LYS A 277 19.88 -8.58 17.91
CA LYS A 277 20.79 -8.74 19.07
C LYS A 277 20.07 -9.12 20.37
N ILE A 278 18.78 -8.80 20.51
CA ILE A 278 18.00 -8.98 21.75
C ILE A 278 16.93 -10.05 21.56
N ASP A 279 16.16 -9.94 20.48
CA ASP A 279 14.99 -10.78 20.22
C ASP A 279 15.34 -12.09 19.50
N GLY A 280 16.60 -12.27 19.11
CA GLY A 280 17.09 -13.43 18.35
C GLY A 280 17.12 -13.18 16.83
N LYS A 281 17.80 -14.07 16.11
CA LYS A 281 17.98 -14.02 14.65
C LYS A 281 17.16 -15.09 13.97
N TYR A 282 16.65 -14.77 12.79
CA TYR A 282 15.99 -15.73 11.90
C TYR A 282 16.97 -16.50 11.03
N ILE A 283 18.06 -15.87 10.63
CA ILE A 283 19.05 -16.48 9.75
C ILE A 283 20.01 -17.33 10.60
N LYS A 284 20.18 -18.61 10.24
CA LYS A 284 21.20 -19.47 10.85
C LYS A 284 22.59 -18.92 10.53
N LYS A 285 23.51 -19.02 11.49
CA LYS A 285 24.94 -18.73 11.25
C LYS A 285 25.47 -19.72 10.20
N ASN A 286 25.60 -19.26 8.96
CA ASN A 286 26.30 -19.97 7.90
C ASN A 286 27.70 -19.36 7.71
N GLU A 287 28.72 -20.21 7.55
CA GLU A 287 30.13 -19.81 7.42
C GLU A 287 30.43 -18.99 6.16
N ILE A 288 29.54 -19.01 5.15
CA ILE A 288 29.79 -18.45 3.82
C ILE A 288 29.44 -16.95 3.72
N ILE A 289 28.65 -16.39 4.65
CA ILE A 289 28.24 -14.97 4.60
C ILE A 289 28.41 -14.33 5.97
N SER A 290 29.62 -13.86 6.27
CA SER A 290 29.96 -13.12 7.51
C SER A 290 29.35 -11.70 7.57
N ILE A 291 28.29 -11.44 6.81
CA ILE A 291 27.60 -10.15 6.69
C ILE A 291 26.11 -10.45 6.48
N THR A 292 25.39 -10.86 7.52
CA THR A 292 23.91 -10.91 7.41
C THR A 292 23.32 -9.52 7.68
N VAL A 293 22.15 -9.23 7.10
CA VAL A 293 21.34 -8.02 7.41
C VAL A 293 21.17 -7.87 8.92
N GLU A 294 20.99 -8.99 9.62
CA GLU A 294 20.80 -9.08 11.05
C GLU A 294 22.08 -8.82 11.88
N ASP A 295 23.27 -9.16 11.37
CA ASP A 295 24.55 -8.94 12.09
C ASP A 295 24.92 -7.46 12.21
N LYS A 296 24.56 -6.66 11.19
CA LYS A 296 24.97 -5.25 11.05
C LYS A 296 23.85 -4.25 11.37
N SER A 297 22.74 -4.73 11.95
CA SER A 297 21.56 -3.91 12.20
C SER A 297 21.12 -4.03 13.64
N ASP A 298 20.80 -2.88 14.25
CA ASP A 298 20.19 -2.86 15.58
C ASP A 298 18.70 -3.18 15.50
N TYR A 299 18.07 -2.91 14.35
CA TYR A 299 16.64 -3.11 14.10
C TYR A 299 16.43 -3.69 12.69
N CYS A 300 15.52 -4.65 12.60
CA CYS A 300 15.10 -5.29 11.35
C CYS A 300 13.58 -5.35 11.26
N VAL A 301 13.09 -5.47 10.03
CA VAL A 301 11.71 -5.88 9.73
C VAL A 301 11.74 -7.21 9.01
N ALA A 302 10.96 -8.18 9.48
CA ALA A 302 10.74 -9.47 8.83
C ALA A 302 9.30 -9.54 8.35
N VAL A 303 9.09 -10.01 7.13
CA VAL A 303 7.76 -10.18 6.53
C VAL A 303 7.58 -11.64 6.14
N ASP A 304 6.53 -12.25 6.64
CA ASP A 304 6.09 -13.58 6.22
C ASP A 304 5.43 -13.48 4.85
N ILE A 305 5.99 -14.18 3.86
CA ILE A 305 5.49 -14.21 2.49
C ILE A 305 5.37 -15.66 2.03
N ARG A 306 4.32 -15.94 1.27
CA ARG A 306 4.20 -17.18 0.51
C ARG A 306 4.53 -16.89 -0.96
N GLY A 307 5.48 -17.61 -1.53
CA GLY A 307 5.88 -17.38 -2.91
C GLY A 307 6.82 -18.46 -3.46
N VAL A 308 7.08 -18.34 -4.76
CA VAL A 308 7.97 -19.23 -5.52
C VAL A 308 9.20 -18.48 -6.07
N ASP A 309 9.10 -17.16 -6.23
CA ASP A 309 10.04 -16.30 -6.95
C ASP A 309 10.58 -15.19 -6.05
N SER A 310 11.91 -15.03 -6.00
CA SER A 310 12.55 -14.07 -5.09
C SER A 310 12.18 -12.62 -5.36
N LYS A 311 12.13 -12.19 -6.62
CA LYS A 311 11.74 -10.83 -7.02
C LYS A 311 10.32 -10.50 -6.59
N PHE A 312 9.36 -11.39 -6.83
CA PHE A 312 7.98 -11.25 -6.37
C PHE A 312 7.90 -11.18 -4.84
N MET A 313 8.52 -12.13 -4.16
CA MET A 313 8.51 -12.17 -2.69
C MET A 313 9.08 -10.88 -2.10
N LYS A 314 10.19 -10.40 -2.66
CA LYS A 314 10.81 -9.14 -2.26
C LYS A 314 9.89 -7.93 -2.49
N ILE A 315 9.28 -7.79 -3.66
CA ILE A 315 8.38 -6.67 -3.97
C ILE A 315 7.19 -6.65 -2.99
N LYS A 316 6.53 -7.80 -2.80
CA LYS A 316 5.38 -7.91 -1.90
C LYS A 316 5.76 -7.65 -0.44
N ALA A 317 6.86 -8.23 0.02
CA ALA A 317 7.37 -7.97 1.36
C ALA A 317 7.71 -6.50 1.58
N GLN A 318 8.38 -5.87 0.61
CA GLN A 318 8.74 -4.46 0.67
C GLN A 318 7.49 -3.58 0.76
N GLN A 319 6.45 -3.85 -0.05
CA GLN A 319 5.18 -3.12 0.02
C GLN A 319 4.50 -3.25 1.40
N MET A 320 4.49 -4.45 1.99
CA MET A 320 3.92 -4.67 3.33
C MET A 320 4.74 -3.93 4.40
N ALA A 321 6.07 -4.03 4.36
CA ALA A 321 6.96 -3.33 5.27
C ALA A 321 6.82 -1.80 5.17
N GLU A 322 6.78 -1.24 3.96
CA GLU A 322 6.58 0.20 3.72
C GLU A 322 5.22 0.67 4.25
N ARG A 323 4.13 -0.09 4.05
CA ARG A 323 2.81 0.21 4.63
C ARG A 323 2.84 0.21 6.15
N THR A 324 3.50 -0.78 6.76
CA THR A 324 3.70 -0.82 8.22
C THR A 324 4.45 0.41 8.73
N ILE A 325 5.56 0.75 8.08
CA ILE A 325 6.36 1.94 8.40
C ILE A 325 5.53 3.21 8.23
N ALA A 326 4.71 3.28 7.18
CA ALA A 326 3.86 4.44 6.91
C ALA A 326 2.86 4.68 8.04
N VAL A 327 2.21 3.63 8.53
CA VAL A 327 1.26 3.75 9.66
C VAL A 327 1.98 4.12 10.98
N LEU A 328 3.22 3.69 11.14
CA LEU A 328 4.06 4.05 12.29
C LEU A 328 4.68 5.45 12.19
N SER A 329 4.54 6.13 11.05
CA SER A 329 5.07 7.47 10.81
C SER A 329 4.14 8.50 11.46
N THR A 330 4.57 9.08 12.58
CA THR A 330 3.80 10.10 13.31
C THR A 330 4.28 11.51 13.03
N ARG A 331 3.45 12.53 13.32
CA ARG A 331 3.74 13.97 13.14
C ARG A 331 5.13 14.42 13.61
N LYS A 332 5.68 13.77 14.65
CA LYS A 332 6.94 14.16 15.32
C LYS A 332 8.20 13.48 14.76
N ARG A 333 8.09 12.59 13.77
CA ARG A 333 9.20 11.75 13.29
C ARG A 333 9.93 12.27 12.05
N LYS A 334 9.83 13.57 11.68
CA LYS A 334 10.53 14.08 10.49
C LYS A 334 12.04 13.83 10.53
N ASP A 335 12.68 14.24 11.63
CA ASP A 335 14.13 14.11 11.82
C ASP A 335 14.54 12.68 12.24
N GLN A 336 13.57 11.77 12.33
CA GLN A 336 13.71 10.37 12.75
C GLN A 336 12.80 9.48 11.90
N ALA A 337 12.75 9.75 10.59
CA ALA A 337 11.94 8.97 9.67
C ALA A 337 12.41 7.51 9.73
N ILE A 338 11.46 6.58 9.78
CA ILE A 338 11.80 5.16 9.78
C ILE A 338 12.13 4.80 8.33
N ILE A 339 13.40 4.47 8.06
CA ILE A 339 13.89 4.20 6.71
C ILE A 339 14.05 2.70 6.54
N LEU A 340 13.41 2.15 5.50
CA LEU A 340 13.59 0.77 5.04
C LEU A 340 14.80 0.69 4.11
N SER A 341 15.74 -0.22 4.40
CA SER A 341 16.88 -0.46 3.52
C SER A 341 16.46 -1.15 2.22
N SER A 342 17.21 -0.86 1.14
CA SER A 342 17.14 -1.63 -0.10
C SER A 342 17.77 -3.02 0.01
N ASP A 343 18.54 -3.26 1.07
CA ASP A 343 19.17 -4.57 1.34
C ASP A 343 18.15 -5.53 1.93
N TRP A 344 18.13 -6.75 1.40
CA TRP A 344 17.17 -7.77 1.82
C TRP A 344 17.74 -9.19 1.76
N VAL A 345 17.17 -10.07 2.59
CA VAL A 345 17.45 -11.51 2.61
C VAL A 345 16.14 -12.29 2.70
N ILE A 346 16.04 -13.40 1.96
CA ILE A 346 14.93 -14.36 2.04
C ILE A 346 15.45 -15.64 2.70
N CYS A 347 14.78 -16.10 3.75
CA CYS A 347 15.09 -17.35 4.42
C CYS A 347 13.84 -18.22 4.60
N ASN A 348 14.03 -19.54 4.63
CA ASN A 348 12.97 -20.50 4.93
C ASN A 348 12.69 -20.60 6.44
N SER A 349 11.71 -21.45 6.82
CA SER A 349 11.35 -21.67 8.22
C SER A 349 12.48 -22.26 9.07
N GLN A 350 13.48 -22.90 8.45
CA GLN A 350 14.68 -23.42 9.11
C GLN A 350 15.80 -22.38 9.24
N GLY A 351 15.61 -21.15 8.75
CA GLY A 351 16.60 -20.07 8.78
C GLY A 351 17.70 -20.18 7.72
N GLU A 352 17.51 -21.03 6.69
CA GLU A 352 18.42 -21.17 5.56
C GLU A 352 18.15 -20.09 4.52
N ILE A 353 19.21 -19.42 4.07
CA ILE A 353 19.13 -18.36 3.06
C ILE A 353 18.79 -18.97 1.69
N ARG A 354 17.80 -18.38 1.01
CA ARG A 354 17.39 -18.76 -0.35
C ARG A 354 17.77 -17.71 -1.39
N ALA A 355 17.69 -16.43 -1.04
CA ALA A 355 18.07 -15.33 -1.91
C ALA A 355 18.45 -14.09 -1.09
N PHE A 356 19.25 -13.20 -1.65
CA PHE A 356 19.63 -11.95 -1.00
C PHE A 356 20.07 -10.91 -2.01
N SER A 357 20.05 -9.64 -1.61
CA SER A 357 20.66 -8.55 -2.35
C SER A 357 21.26 -7.55 -1.39
N PHE A 358 22.54 -7.23 -1.59
CA PHE A 358 23.28 -6.24 -0.82
C PHE A 358 23.82 -5.16 -1.75
N LYS A 359 23.25 -3.96 -1.68
CA LYS A 359 23.82 -2.78 -2.33
C LYS A 359 24.73 -2.12 -1.30
N GLY A 360 26.03 -2.36 -1.43
CA GLY A 360 27.02 -1.90 -0.46
C GLY A 360 26.92 -0.39 -0.14
N ARG A 361 27.03 -0.10 1.16
CA ARG A 361 27.22 1.19 1.85
C ARG A 361 25.98 2.09 2.01
N ASN A 362 25.51 2.17 3.27
CA ASN A 362 25.43 3.45 3.98
C ASN A 362 25.69 3.23 5.48
N LYS A 363 26.52 4.10 6.07
CA LYS A 363 26.72 4.16 7.53
C LYS A 363 25.45 4.72 8.16
N PRO A 364 24.91 4.13 9.24
CA PRO A 364 23.89 4.80 10.02
C PRO A 364 24.55 5.89 10.87
N ASP A 365 24.09 7.13 10.72
CA ASP A 365 24.36 8.18 11.71
C ASP A 365 23.56 7.88 12.98
N THR A 366 24.25 7.83 14.12
CA THR A 366 23.65 7.61 15.44
C THR A 366 22.91 8.87 15.89
N ILE A 367 21.58 8.84 15.82
CA ILE A 367 20.68 9.87 16.38
C ILE A 367 19.77 9.18 17.40
N ARG A 368 19.48 9.83 18.54
CA ARG A 368 18.51 9.31 19.53
C ARG A 368 17.11 9.23 18.89
N HIS A 369 16.39 8.13 19.07
CA HIS A 369 15.13 7.85 18.39
C HIS A 369 13.93 7.84 19.37
N ASN A 370 12.75 8.19 18.89
CA ASN A 370 11.50 8.06 19.66
C ASN A 370 11.03 6.61 19.70
N SER A 371 10.65 6.12 20.89
CA SER A 371 10.12 4.77 21.08
C SER A 371 8.76 4.59 20.42
N ILE A 372 8.55 3.46 19.73
CA ILE A 372 7.19 3.01 19.38
C ILE A 372 6.61 2.32 20.62
N ASP A 373 5.62 2.95 21.26
CA ASP A 373 4.86 2.31 22.34
C ASP A 373 3.73 1.46 21.74
N SER A 374 3.63 0.22 22.21
CA SER A 374 2.67 -0.75 21.70
C SER A 374 1.24 -0.40 22.12
N GLN A 375 0.33 -0.13 21.17
CA GLN A 375 -1.10 -0.02 21.43
C GLN A 375 -1.90 -1.16 20.78
N ASN A 376 -3.07 -1.47 21.35
CA ASN A 376 -3.95 -2.60 21.02
C ASN A 376 -4.53 -2.62 19.59
N ASN A 377 -4.27 -1.59 18.75
CA ASN A 377 -4.84 -1.49 17.39
C ASN A 377 -4.04 -2.26 16.31
N HIS A 378 -2.93 -2.91 16.67
CA HIS A 378 -2.03 -3.57 15.71
C HIS A 378 -2.61 -4.82 15.04
N GLN A 379 -3.59 -5.49 15.64
CA GLN A 379 -4.16 -6.72 15.06
C GLN A 379 -5.02 -6.43 13.81
N ARG A 380 -5.97 -5.49 13.89
CA ARG A 380 -6.81 -5.08 12.75
C ARG A 380 -5.97 -4.42 11.66
N LEU A 381 -5.03 -3.56 12.06
CA LEU A 381 -4.05 -2.99 11.14
C LEU A 381 -3.24 -4.07 10.41
N GLY A 382 -2.84 -5.12 11.14
CA GLY A 382 -2.14 -6.27 10.61
C GLY A 382 -2.90 -6.96 9.48
N GLN A 383 -4.22 -7.13 9.62
CA GLN A 383 -5.07 -7.71 8.57
C GLN A 383 -5.04 -6.87 7.30
N TRP A 384 -5.23 -5.55 7.41
CA TRP A 384 -5.28 -4.66 6.24
C TRP A 384 -3.92 -4.48 5.55
N ILE A 385 -2.83 -4.44 6.31
CA ILE A 385 -1.47 -4.35 5.76
C ILE A 385 -1.09 -5.64 5.03
N SER A 386 -1.49 -6.78 5.58
CA SER A 386 -1.07 -8.12 5.13
C SER A 386 -1.99 -8.75 4.09
N SER A 387 -3.12 -8.10 3.79
CA SER A 387 -4.12 -8.62 2.87
C SER A 387 -3.57 -8.68 1.45
N GLU A 388 -3.62 -9.88 0.86
CA GLU A 388 -3.35 -10.12 -0.57
C GLU A 388 -4.64 -9.96 -1.41
N ASP A 389 -5.82 -9.94 -0.76
CA ASP A 389 -7.17 -9.75 -1.33
C ASP A 389 -7.86 -8.46 -0.85
N ILE A 390 -9.05 -8.19 -1.40
CA ILE A 390 -9.83 -6.92 -1.36
C ILE A 390 -9.84 -6.26 0.02
N CYS A 391 -8.98 -5.26 0.19
CA CYS A 391 -9.05 -4.31 1.30
C CYS A 391 -10.28 -3.42 1.09
N HIS A 392 -11.03 -3.12 2.17
CA HIS A 392 -12.18 -2.22 2.06
C HIS A 392 -11.76 -0.91 1.36
N PRO A 393 -12.50 -0.39 0.37
CA PRO A 393 -12.04 0.75 -0.46
C PRO A 393 -11.60 1.97 0.35
N THR A 394 -12.30 2.28 1.45
CA THR A 394 -11.91 3.34 2.40
C THR A 394 -10.53 3.09 3.00
N VAL A 395 -10.26 1.87 3.45
CA VAL A 395 -8.97 1.49 4.06
C VAL A 395 -7.86 1.48 3.02
N ALA A 396 -8.13 0.96 1.82
CA ALA A 396 -7.18 0.96 0.71
C ALA A 396 -6.75 2.40 0.35
N LYS A 397 -7.73 3.32 0.26
CA LYS A 397 -7.47 4.73 -0.02
C LYS A 397 -6.71 5.41 1.12
N TRP A 398 -7.07 5.14 2.37
CA TRP A 398 -6.34 5.62 3.55
C TRP A 398 -4.89 5.11 3.60
N LEU A 399 -4.63 3.82 3.37
CA LEU A 399 -3.28 3.25 3.30
C LEU A 399 -2.47 3.89 2.18
N ALA A 400 -3.07 4.11 1.02
CA ALA A 400 -2.42 4.73 -0.13
C ALA A 400 -2.11 6.22 0.10
N SER A 401 -2.88 6.91 0.93
CA SER A 401 -2.58 8.28 1.38
C SER A 401 -1.50 8.30 2.46
N THR A 402 -1.51 7.31 3.36
CA THR A 402 -0.50 7.16 4.42
C THR A 402 0.89 6.87 3.84
N ASP A 403 0.99 6.10 2.74
CA ASP A 403 2.28 5.92 2.04
C ASP A 403 2.84 7.23 1.46
N TRP A 404 2.00 8.09 0.87
CA TRP A 404 2.44 9.41 0.42
C TRP A 404 2.89 10.29 1.59
N TYR A 405 2.19 10.21 2.72
CA TYR A 405 2.59 10.89 3.94
C TYR A 405 3.96 10.40 4.45
N ARG A 406 4.22 9.09 4.44
CA ARG A 406 5.54 8.51 4.75
C ARG A 406 6.63 9.13 3.87
N ARG A 407 6.43 9.18 2.56
CA ARG A 407 7.39 9.81 1.63
C ARG A 407 7.61 11.28 1.94
N ALA A 408 6.60 11.99 2.42
CA ALA A 408 6.76 13.37 2.89
C ALA A 408 7.64 13.45 4.15
N THR A 409 7.52 12.49 5.08
CA THR A 409 8.40 12.40 6.25
C THR A 409 9.84 12.06 5.84
N GLU A 410 10.05 11.17 4.86
CA GLU A 410 11.39 10.77 4.39
C GLU A 410 12.06 11.81 3.49
N ALA A 411 11.31 12.74 2.89
CA ALA A 411 11.83 13.74 1.95
C ALA A 411 12.94 14.61 2.55
N SER A 412 14.05 14.77 1.83
CA SER A 412 15.16 15.64 2.28
C SER A 412 14.92 17.12 1.95
N GLN A 413 14.10 17.40 0.94
CA GLN A 413 13.81 18.75 0.47
C GLN A 413 12.38 19.17 0.82
N SER A 414 12.22 20.43 1.25
CA SER A 414 10.91 21.02 1.57
C SER A 414 9.94 21.05 0.38
N THR A 415 10.47 21.12 -0.85
CA THR A 415 9.68 21.01 -2.09
C THR A 415 8.99 19.65 -2.20
N GLU A 416 9.76 18.57 -2.05
CA GLU A 416 9.26 17.19 -2.06
C GLU A 416 8.31 16.92 -0.90
N GLU A 417 8.62 17.46 0.29
CA GLU A 417 7.75 17.33 1.46
C GLU A 417 6.37 17.94 1.24
N ILE A 418 6.27 19.15 0.67
CA ILE A 418 4.99 19.78 0.35
C ILE A 418 4.22 18.95 -0.68
N LEU A 419 4.90 18.53 -1.75
CA LEU A 419 4.26 17.75 -2.83
C LEU A 419 3.72 16.43 -2.31
N ASN A 420 4.54 15.65 -1.61
CA ASN A 420 4.14 14.36 -1.06
C ASN A 420 3.03 14.50 -0.01
N SER A 421 3.10 15.51 0.88
CA SER A 421 2.04 15.78 1.87
C SER A 421 0.73 16.18 1.20
N TRP A 422 0.78 16.96 0.13
CA TRP A 422 -0.42 17.34 -0.60
C TRP A 422 -1.02 16.17 -1.39
N PHE A 423 -0.19 15.38 -2.08
CA PHE A 423 -0.64 14.18 -2.80
C PHE A 423 -1.30 13.15 -1.87
N ALA A 424 -0.88 13.09 -0.60
CA ALA A 424 -1.53 12.26 0.40
C ALA A 424 -3.01 12.62 0.59
N VAL A 425 -3.38 13.91 0.60
CA VAL A 425 -4.75 14.37 0.89
C VAL A 425 -5.56 14.69 -0.36
N GLU A 426 -4.90 15.02 -1.48
CA GLU A 426 -5.55 15.30 -2.76
C GLU A 426 -6.35 14.10 -3.30
N LYS A 427 -5.94 12.87 -2.94
CA LYS A 427 -6.67 11.64 -3.25
C LYS A 427 -8.13 11.67 -2.75
N PHE A 428 -8.41 12.38 -1.67
CA PHE A 428 -9.75 12.50 -1.10
C PHE A 428 -10.64 13.52 -1.85
N SER A 429 -10.09 14.26 -2.81
CA SER A 429 -10.81 15.33 -3.53
C SER A 429 -11.99 14.83 -4.38
N GLU A 430 -11.99 13.55 -4.79
CA GLU A 430 -13.11 12.97 -5.54
C GLU A 430 -14.28 12.64 -4.62
N ASP A 431 -14.03 12.00 -3.48
CA ASP A 431 -15.05 11.68 -2.48
C ASP A 431 -15.65 12.98 -1.91
N SER A 432 -14.81 14.00 -1.73
CA SER A 432 -15.23 15.29 -1.20
C SER A 432 -16.16 16.08 -2.15
N LYS A 433 -16.07 15.87 -3.48
CA LYS A 433 -17.04 16.45 -4.45
C LYS A 433 -18.46 15.96 -4.24
N ILE A 434 -18.64 14.79 -3.63
CA ILE A 434 -19.98 14.24 -3.39
C ILE A 434 -20.61 14.91 -2.17
N ILE A 435 -19.79 15.29 -1.19
CA ILE A 435 -20.21 16.03 0.01
C ILE A 435 -20.74 17.41 -0.37
N SER A 436 -20.04 18.13 -1.28
CA SER A 436 -20.48 19.45 -1.74
C SER A 436 -21.85 19.43 -2.42
N LYS A 437 -22.33 18.25 -2.87
CA LYS A 437 -23.64 18.05 -3.48
C LYS A 437 -24.75 17.59 -2.51
N LYS A 438 -24.40 17.03 -1.34
CA LYS A 438 -25.33 16.30 -0.44
C LYS A 438 -25.29 16.74 1.02
N LEU A 439 -24.90 17.99 1.29
CA LEU A 439 -24.93 18.53 2.65
C LEU A 439 -26.32 18.29 3.28
N PRO A 440 -26.39 17.81 4.54
CA PRO A 440 -27.66 17.72 5.23
C PRO A 440 -28.29 19.11 5.31
N GLU A 441 -29.60 19.19 5.16
CA GLU A 441 -30.32 20.39 5.57
C GLU A 441 -30.07 20.60 7.07
N LEU A 442 -29.26 21.60 7.40
CA LEU A 442 -29.10 22.06 8.78
C LEU A 442 -30.49 22.41 9.32
N SER A 443 -30.76 22.04 10.58
CA SER A 443 -32.07 22.29 11.20
C SER A 443 -32.47 23.77 11.11
N ASP A 444 -33.77 24.05 11.07
CA ASP A 444 -34.27 25.42 10.91
C ASP A 444 -33.84 26.35 12.07
N ALA A 445 -33.55 25.79 13.24
CA ALA A 445 -32.94 26.51 14.37
C ALA A 445 -31.55 27.09 14.02
N LEU A 446 -30.78 26.37 13.19
CA LEU A 446 -29.43 26.75 12.73
C LEU A 446 -29.45 27.60 11.45
N LYS A 447 -30.59 27.68 10.73
CA LYS A 447 -30.71 28.48 9.50
C LYS A 447 -30.82 29.99 9.76
N ASN A 448 -31.19 30.44 10.96
CA ASN A 448 -31.49 31.84 11.23
C ASN A 448 -30.35 32.64 11.89
N LYS A 449 -29.25 32.02 12.35
CA LYS A 449 -28.13 32.68 13.06
C LYS A 449 -26.88 32.90 12.19
N LYS A 450 -27.11 33.14 10.89
CA LYS A 450 -26.32 32.61 9.77
C LYS A 450 -25.44 33.63 9.02
N LYS A 451 -24.83 34.65 9.65
CA LYS A 451 -24.02 35.62 8.86
C LYS A 451 -22.52 35.31 8.85
N ILE A 452 -21.84 35.37 10.00
CA ILE A 452 -20.36 35.35 10.03
C ILE A 452 -19.76 33.94 9.87
N LEU A 453 -20.39 32.90 10.44
CA LEU A 453 -19.90 31.51 10.29
C LEU A 453 -20.35 30.88 8.96
N LYS A 454 -21.55 31.27 8.49
CA LYS A 454 -22.07 30.88 7.18
C LYS A 454 -21.21 31.44 6.06
N GLU A 455 -20.82 32.72 6.11
CA GLU A 455 -19.89 33.30 5.14
C GLU A 455 -18.53 32.56 5.15
N ASN A 456 -18.04 32.17 6.33
CA ASN A 456 -16.78 31.43 6.45
C ASN A 456 -16.84 29.97 5.97
N ILE A 457 -17.97 29.29 6.12
CA ILE A 457 -18.13 27.87 5.75
C ILE A 457 -18.67 27.75 4.31
N ASP A 458 -19.60 28.60 3.88
CA ASP A 458 -20.13 28.64 2.51
C ASP A 458 -19.03 28.98 1.48
N LEU A 459 -18.05 29.84 1.83
CA LEU A 459 -16.89 30.15 0.96
C LEU A 459 -16.08 28.91 0.53
N TRP A 460 -16.19 27.79 1.26
CA TRP A 460 -15.45 26.54 1.03
C TRP A 460 -16.34 25.42 0.47
N LEU A 461 -17.65 25.66 0.38
CA LEU A 461 -18.65 24.71 -0.09
C LEU A 461 -19.13 25.00 -1.53
N ASP A 462 -18.66 26.09 -2.15
CA ASP A 462 -18.87 26.38 -3.57
C ASP A 462 -18.05 25.44 -4.47
N GLY A 463 -18.61 24.25 -4.72
CA GLY A 463 -18.51 23.50 -5.98
C GLY A 463 -17.26 22.65 -6.26
N GLU A 464 -16.10 22.93 -5.65
CA GLU A 464 -14.85 22.21 -5.96
C GLU A 464 -14.38 21.30 -4.82
N GLY A 465 -14.21 20.00 -5.09
CA GLY A 465 -13.75 19.03 -4.08
C GLY A 465 -12.42 19.37 -3.41
N ILE A 466 -11.57 20.16 -4.07
CA ILE A 466 -10.32 20.65 -3.47
C ILE A 466 -10.59 21.60 -2.31
N ARG A 467 -11.62 22.47 -2.39
CA ARG A 467 -12.01 23.38 -1.30
C ARG A 467 -12.55 22.60 -0.12
N THR A 468 -13.28 21.51 -0.37
CA THR A 468 -13.74 20.61 0.68
C THR A 468 -12.56 19.89 1.36
N VAL A 469 -11.54 19.43 0.61
CA VAL A 469 -10.32 18.85 1.23
C VAL A 469 -9.61 19.89 2.10
N GLN A 470 -9.48 21.12 1.61
CA GLN A 470 -8.90 22.21 2.38
C GLN A 470 -9.70 22.43 3.68
N LEU A 471 -11.04 22.38 3.65
CA LEU A 471 -11.88 22.50 4.84
C LEU A 471 -11.61 21.37 5.83
N LEU A 472 -11.52 20.13 5.35
CA LEU A 472 -11.22 18.96 6.18
C LEU A 472 -9.85 19.07 6.85
N LEU A 473 -8.84 19.61 6.16
CA LEU A 473 -7.52 19.91 6.75
C LEU A 473 -7.65 20.92 7.90
N THR A 474 -8.35 22.03 7.67
CA THR A 474 -8.58 23.06 8.70
C THR A 474 -9.30 22.50 9.92
N LEU A 475 -10.39 21.74 9.71
CA LEU A 475 -11.20 21.18 10.80
C LEU A 475 -10.46 20.10 11.60
N SER A 476 -9.78 19.19 10.90
CA SER A 476 -8.98 18.13 11.56
C SER A 476 -7.83 18.73 12.37
N GLU A 477 -7.14 19.75 11.84
CA GLU A 477 -6.07 20.44 12.54
C GLU A 477 -6.58 21.28 13.71
N LEU A 478 -7.74 21.94 13.59
CA LEU A 478 -8.36 22.67 14.69
C LEU A 478 -8.66 21.73 15.86
N LYS A 479 -9.31 20.61 15.55
CA LYS A 479 -9.65 19.58 16.54
C LYS A 479 -8.39 18.98 17.18
N PHE A 480 -7.38 18.65 16.37
CA PHE A 480 -6.09 18.15 16.87
C PHE A 480 -5.43 19.15 17.82
N ASN A 481 -5.43 20.44 17.49
CA ASN A 481 -4.83 21.48 18.33
C ASN A 481 -5.54 21.60 19.69
N LEU A 482 -6.88 21.61 19.69
CA LEU A 482 -7.67 21.64 20.93
C LEU A 482 -7.36 20.42 21.80
N TYR A 483 -7.41 19.22 21.23
CA TYR A 483 -7.08 17.97 21.92
C TYR A 483 -5.66 17.98 22.47
N HIS A 484 -4.68 18.43 21.68
CA HIS A 484 -3.28 18.44 22.06
C HIS A 484 -2.98 19.43 23.19
N GLU A 485 -3.60 20.61 23.20
CA GLU A 485 -3.49 21.59 24.30
C GLU A 485 -3.95 20.96 25.62
N VAL A 486 -5.13 20.32 25.62
CA VAL A 486 -5.65 19.62 26.81
C VAL A 486 -4.71 18.51 27.25
N ARG A 487 -4.22 17.70 26.31
CA ARG A 487 -3.30 16.59 26.61
C ARG A 487 -1.97 17.06 27.18
N GLN A 488 -1.41 18.16 26.67
CA GLN A 488 -0.16 18.71 27.19
C GLN A 488 -0.31 19.17 28.64
N VAL A 489 -1.39 19.90 28.94
CA VAL A 489 -1.66 20.37 30.29
C VAL A 489 -1.97 19.19 31.21
N GLY A 490 -2.84 18.27 30.80
CA GLY A 490 -3.19 17.08 31.59
C GLY A 490 -1.98 16.22 31.96
N ARG A 491 -0.95 16.12 31.10
CA ARG A 491 0.28 15.36 31.38
C ARG A 491 1.08 15.92 32.56
N ILE A 492 1.06 17.24 32.77
CA ILE A 492 1.69 17.90 33.94
C ILE A 492 1.11 17.29 35.23
N PHE A 493 -0.18 17.00 35.22
CA PHE A 493 -0.96 16.43 36.33
C PHE A 493 -0.95 14.88 36.37
N THR A 494 -0.20 14.20 35.50
CA THR A 494 0.03 12.74 35.59
C THR A 494 1.40 12.38 36.16
N THR A 495 2.26 13.37 36.40
CA THR A 495 3.63 13.15 36.87
C THR A 495 3.67 13.25 38.41
N PRO A 496 4.20 12.25 39.14
CA PRO A 496 4.14 12.21 40.60
C PRO A 496 4.92 13.33 41.32
N LEU A 497 5.80 14.05 40.60
CA LEU A 497 6.69 15.06 41.17
C LEU A 497 6.07 16.47 41.24
N THR A 498 5.04 16.77 40.45
CA THR A 498 4.52 18.15 40.29
C THR A 498 3.59 18.59 41.42
N PHE A 499 2.84 17.68 42.03
CA PHE A 499 1.83 18.00 43.06
C PHE A 499 2.40 18.31 44.45
N PRO A 500 3.39 17.56 44.96
CA PRO A 500 4.01 17.87 46.25
C PRO A 500 4.64 19.26 46.28
N GLU A 501 5.13 19.74 45.13
CA GLU A 501 5.75 21.06 44.97
C GLU A 501 4.73 22.22 44.90
N MET A 502 3.47 21.95 44.53
CA MET A 502 2.41 22.95 44.41
C MET A 502 1.52 23.07 45.66
N ASP A 503 1.78 22.27 46.70
CA ASP A 503 1.12 22.30 48.02
C ASP A 503 -0.41 22.34 47.95
N ILE A 504 -1.05 21.60 47.02
CA ILE A 504 -2.50 21.66 46.70
C ILE A 504 -3.38 20.94 47.75
N SER A 505 -2.78 20.39 48.81
CA SER A 505 -3.31 19.34 49.70
C SER A 505 -4.79 19.36 50.16
N LYS A 506 -5.39 18.15 50.04
CA LYS A 506 -6.38 17.43 50.88
C LYS A 506 -7.82 17.17 50.40
N SER A 507 -8.35 17.75 49.32
CA SER A 507 -9.67 17.32 48.80
C SER A 507 -9.71 16.94 47.32
N ILE A 508 -8.76 17.40 46.50
CA ILE A 508 -8.66 17.04 45.07
C ILE A 508 -7.54 16.03 44.81
N ASP A 509 -6.50 16.01 45.64
CA ASP A 509 -5.24 15.33 45.32
C ASP A 509 -5.35 13.80 45.17
N GLN A 510 -5.98 13.06 46.08
CA GLN A 510 -5.91 11.59 46.00
C GLN A 510 -6.87 11.01 44.95
N ASP A 511 -8.14 11.42 44.94
CA ASP A 511 -9.14 10.85 44.05
C ASP A 511 -8.89 11.20 42.57
N LEU A 512 -8.45 12.44 42.30
CA LEU A 512 -8.07 12.84 40.95
C LEU A 512 -6.75 12.19 40.54
N GLN A 513 -5.72 12.16 41.40
CA GLN A 513 -4.45 11.50 41.07
C GLN A 513 -4.64 9.99 40.84
N ASP A 514 -5.44 9.30 41.66
CA ASP A 514 -5.74 7.88 41.52
C ASP A 514 -6.52 7.64 40.22
N TYR A 515 -7.51 8.48 39.91
CA TYR A 515 -8.25 8.40 38.65
C TYR A 515 -7.35 8.68 37.43
N LEU A 516 -6.58 9.76 37.46
CA LEU A 516 -5.68 10.21 36.40
C LEU A 516 -4.55 9.19 36.15
N SER A 517 -4.00 8.60 37.22
CA SER A 517 -2.93 7.59 37.14
C SER A 517 -3.46 6.23 36.67
N ALA A 518 -4.64 5.81 37.13
CA ALA A 518 -5.25 4.53 36.74
C ALA A 518 -5.77 4.54 35.29
N ASN A 519 -6.06 5.72 34.72
CA ASN A 519 -6.66 5.84 33.38
C ASN A 519 -5.79 6.62 32.39
N LYS A 520 -4.50 6.87 32.69
CA LYS A 520 -3.54 7.63 31.85
C LYS A 520 -3.46 7.20 30.38
N ASP A 521 -3.81 5.93 30.10
CA ASP A 521 -3.76 5.32 28.76
C ASP A 521 -5.16 5.15 28.13
N LYS A 522 -6.23 5.65 28.76
CA LYS A 522 -7.60 5.63 28.24
C LYS A 522 -7.99 7.00 27.66
N ILE A 523 -8.81 6.97 26.60
CA ILE A 523 -9.34 8.19 25.95
C ILE A 523 -10.13 9.05 26.95
N ASP A 524 -10.90 8.42 27.84
CA ASP A 524 -11.75 9.04 28.88
C ASP A 524 -10.97 9.83 29.96
N PHE A 525 -9.64 9.79 29.96
CA PHE A 525 -8.82 10.59 30.88
C PHE A 525 -8.96 12.09 30.62
N LEU A 526 -8.94 12.51 29.35
CA LEU A 526 -8.91 13.92 28.99
C LEU A 526 -10.25 14.62 29.23
N GLU A 527 -11.35 13.89 29.04
CA GLU A 527 -12.70 14.37 29.33
C GLU A 527 -12.86 14.71 30.81
N LYS A 528 -12.48 13.79 31.71
CA LYS A 528 -12.55 14.03 33.16
C LYS A 528 -11.55 15.08 33.64
N PHE A 529 -10.37 15.16 33.01
CA PHE A 529 -9.41 16.22 33.30
C PHE A 529 -10.01 17.60 32.97
N ILE A 530 -10.67 17.73 31.81
CA ILE A 530 -11.34 18.97 31.42
C ILE A 530 -12.46 19.30 32.40
N GLU A 531 -13.33 18.35 32.72
CA GLU A 531 -14.41 18.52 33.70
C GLU A 531 -13.92 19.14 35.03
N LYS A 532 -12.73 18.72 35.50
CA LYS A 532 -12.11 19.16 36.75
C LYS A 532 -11.24 20.41 36.64
N THR A 533 -10.96 20.89 35.43
CA THR A 533 -10.08 22.05 35.19
C THR A 533 -10.48 23.31 35.97
N PRO A 534 -11.77 23.72 36.07
CA PRO A 534 -12.17 24.90 36.84
C PRO A 534 -11.88 24.76 38.34
N GLU A 535 -12.06 23.54 38.87
CA GLU A 535 -11.82 23.23 40.29
C GLU A 535 -10.31 23.34 40.61
N ILE A 536 -9.47 22.73 39.75
CA ILE A 536 -8.00 22.77 39.86
C ILE A 536 -7.51 24.22 39.79
N LYS A 537 -8.00 25.00 38.81
CA LYS A 537 -7.63 26.41 38.65
C LYS A 537 -7.97 27.23 39.89
N LYS A 538 -9.18 27.09 40.43
CA LYS A 538 -9.60 27.82 41.64
C LYS A 538 -8.68 27.54 42.84
N GLN A 539 -8.20 26.31 42.99
CA GLN A 539 -7.28 25.96 44.05
C GLN A 539 -5.89 26.56 43.85
N LEU A 540 -5.36 26.54 42.63
CA LEU A 540 -4.08 27.17 42.30
C LEU A 540 -4.11 28.68 42.50
N ASP A 541 -5.18 29.34 42.06
CA ASP A 541 -5.40 30.77 42.26
C ASP A 541 -5.44 31.12 43.76
N SER A 542 -6.09 30.29 44.60
CA SER A 542 -6.12 30.49 46.06
C SER A 542 -4.75 30.39 46.73
N LYS A 543 -3.78 29.76 46.05
CA LYS A 543 -2.40 29.58 46.49
C LYS A 543 -1.43 30.52 45.77
N ASN A 544 -1.94 31.46 44.95
CA ASN A 544 -1.16 32.36 44.09
C ASN A 544 -0.21 31.61 43.14
N ILE A 545 -0.55 30.38 42.73
CA ILE A 545 0.24 29.61 41.77
C ILE A 545 -0.35 29.85 40.38
N VAL A 546 0.47 30.41 39.48
CA VAL A 546 0.06 30.69 38.10
C VAL A 546 0.58 29.59 37.18
N LEU A 547 -0.35 28.88 36.54
CA LEU A 547 -0.06 27.95 35.44
C LEU A 547 -0.66 28.52 34.14
N PRO A 548 0.13 29.22 33.30
CA PRO A 548 -0.36 29.89 32.10
C PRO A 548 -1.10 28.94 31.14
N ASP A 549 -0.60 27.72 30.95
CA ASP A 549 -1.21 26.75 30.03
C ASP A 549 -2.57 26.24 30.55
N LEU A 550 -2.70 26.03 31.87
CA LEU A 550 -3.99 25.69 32.50
C LEU A 550 -4.97 26.87 32.40
N ASN A 551 -4.49 28.11 32.56
CA ASN A 551 -5.32 29.30 32.41
C ASN A 551 -5.88 29.41 31.00
N LYS A 552 -5.04 29.21 29.98
CA LYS A 552 -5.44 29.19 28.58
C LYS A 552 -6.45 28.08 28.29
N VAL A 553 -6.21 26.84 28.75
CA VAL A 553 -7.18 25.74 28.61
C VAL A 553 -8.51 26.09 29.27
N ASN A 554 -8.48 26.62 30.50
CA ASN A 554 -9.70 27.03 31.19
C ASN A 554 -10.44 28.15 30.43
N GLU A 555 -9.73 29.14 29.89
CA GLU A 555 -10.33 30.19 29.07
C GLU A 555 -10.96 29.64 27.79
N ILE A 556 -10.27 28.77 27.06
CA ILE A 556 -10.80 28.15 25.82
C ILE A 556 -12.05 27.32 26.10
N PHE A 557 -12.10 26.55 27.18
CA PHE A 557 -13.16 25.57 27.41
C PHE A 557 -14.30 26.03 28.33
N TYR A 558 -14.12 27.12 29.08
CA TYR A 558 -15.10 27.61 30.06
C TYR A 558 -15.43 29.11 29.96
N ASN A 559 -14.68 29.91 29.20
CA ASN A 559 -15.03 31.30 28.92
C ASN A 559 -15.56 31.42 27.48
N ASN A 560 -16.87 31.68 27.34
CA ASN A 560 -17.52 31.73 26.04
C ASN A 560 -16.92 32.81 25.10
N ASP A 561 -16.80 34.04 25.58
CA ASP A 561 -16.30 35.16 24.76
C ASP A 561 -14.86 34.92 24.31
N TYR A 562 -14.04 34.34 25.18
CA TYR A 562 -12.67 33.97 24.83
C TYR A 562 -12.64 32.79 23.85
N CYS A 563 -13.46 31.76 24.06
CA CYS A 563 -13.58 30.60 23.19
C CYS A 563 -13.96 31.01 21.77
N GLU A 564 -15.02 31.80 21.62
CA GLU A 564 -15.48 32.28 20.32
C GLU A 564 -14.36 33.04 19.59
N LYS A 565 -13.70 33.99 20.28
CA LYS A 565 -12.58 34.74 19.72
C LYS A 565 -11.43 33.83 19.32
N TYR A 566 -11.02 32.92 20.19
CA TYR A 566 -9.94 31.96 19.94
C TYR A 566 -10.22 31.10 18.70
N LEU A 567 -11.44 30.57 18.58
CA LEU A 567 -11.84 29.73 17.46
C LEU A 567 -11.85 30.51 16.14
N VAL A 568 -12.38 31.73 16.14
CA VAL A 568 -12.39 32.59 14.96
C VAL A 568 -10.97 32.89 14.49
N ASP A 569 -10.11 33.39 15.40
CA ASP A 569 -8.72 33.71 15.09
C ASP A 569 -7.98 32.46 14.58
N LYS A 570 -8.16 31.32 15.25
CA LYS A 570 -7.48 30.07 14.87
C LYS A 570 -7.95 29.52 13.52
N ILE A 571 -9.25 29.60 13.22
CA ILE A 571 -9.78 29.15 11.92
C ILE A 571 -9.21 30.01 10.80
N ILE A 572 -9.11 31.33 11.00
CA ILE A 572 -8.52 32.25 10.01
C ILE A 572 -7.06 31.86 9.74
N ASP A 573 -6.25 31.70 10.79
CA ASP A 573 -4.84 31.32 10.68
C ASP A 573 -4.66 30.00 9.90
N LEU A 574 -5.44 28.97 10.25
CA LEU A 574 -5.37 27.66 9.62
C LEU A 574 -5.78 27.72 8.14
N LYS A 575 -6.81 28.51 7.82
CA LYS A 575 -7.26 28.70 6.43
C LYS A 575 -6.20 29.37 5.57
N ASP A 576 -5.57 30.43 6.10
CA ASP A 576 -4.51 31.14 5.40
C ASP A 576 -3.30 30.22 5.14
N ASP A 577 -2.95 29.38 6.12
CA ASP A 577 -1.90 28.37 5.95
C ASP A 577 -2.27 27.37 4.83
N VAL A 578 -3.46 26.77 4.87
CA VAL A 578 -3.93 25.80 3.87
C VAL A 578 -3.99 26.40 2.47
N TYR A 579 -4.47 27.64 2.35
CA TYR A 579 -4.50 28.37 1.08
C TYR A 579 -3.09 28.59 0.52
N ASN A 580 -2.15 29.02 1.36
CA ASN A 580 -0.77 29.25 0.96
C ASN A 580 -0.05 27.94 0.59
N ILE A 581 -0.28 26.85 1.31
CA ILE A 581 0.22 25.51 0.97
C ILE A 581 -0.26 25.12 -0.43
N TYR A 582 -1.56 25.26 -0.72
CA TYR A 582 -2.12 24.94 -2.03
C TYR A 582 -1.50 25.80 -3.14
N ARG A 583 -1.35 27.11 -2.91
CA ARG A 583 -0.70 28.02 -3.87
C ARG A 583 0.73 27.60 -4.16
N ILE A 584 1.53 27.31 -3.13
CA ILE A 584 2.92 26.87 -3.27
C ILE A 584 3.00 25.52 -3.98
N ARG A 585 2.14 24.57 -3.63
CA ARG A 585 2.04 23.29 -4.34
C ARG A 585 1.80 23.51 -5.83
N ASN A 586 0.84 24.36 -6.20
CA ASN A 586 0.57 24.64 -7.61
C ASN A 586 1.77 25.29 -8.30
N MET A 587 2.48 26.20 -7.62
CA MET A 587 3.73 26.74 -8.13
C MET A 587 4.79 25.65 -8.34
N LEU A 588 4.98 24.72 -7.39
CA LEU A 588 5.97 23.65 -7.50
C LEU A 588 5.66 22.65 -8.62
N VAL A 589 4.38 22.33 -8.83
CA VAL A 589 3.94 21.45 -9.93
C VAL A 589 4.17 22.09 -11.30
N HIS A 590 3.99 23.42 -11.41
CA HIS A 590 4.07 24.14 -12.69
C HIS A 590 5.40 24.89 -12.91
N SER A 591 6.26 24.98 -11.90
CA SER A 591 7.57 25.64 -11.98
C SER A 591 8.57 24.97 -11.01
N SER A 592 9.64 24.41 -11.56
CA SER A 592 10.66 23.65 -10.82
C SER A 592 11.59 24.49 -9.94
N SER A 593 11.42 25.82 -9.92
CA SER A 593 12.35 26.76 -9.26
C SER A 593 11.66 27.75 -8.31
N THR A 594 10.79 27.26 -7.42
CA THR A 594 10.16 28.14 -6.40
C THR A 594 11.09 28.30 -5.19
N THR A 595 11.76 29.45 -5.07
CA THR A 595 12.56 29.84 -3.89
C THR A 595 11.71 30.73 -2.96
N SER A 596 10.80 30.13 -2.19
CA SER A 596 10.08 30.86 -1.14
C SER A 596 10.86 30.81 0.18
N LYS A 597 11.06 31.97 0.84
CA LYS A 597 11.63 32.02 2.20
C LYS A 597 10.75 31.32 3.25
N LEU A 598 9.49 31.04 2.93
CA LEU A 598 8.53 30.36 3.78
C LEU A 598 8.33 28.88 3.39
N LEU A 599 9.13 28.36 2.45
CA LEU A 599 8.97 27.00 1.95
C LEU A 599 9.06 25.96 3.08
N ASP A 600 10.06 26.09 3.94
CA ASP A 600 10.26 25.16 5.07
C ASP A 600 9.11 25.24 6.08
N TYR A 601 8.60 26.45 6.34
CA TYR A 601 7.44 26.66 7.20
C TYR A 601 6.21 25.93 6.65
N TYR A 602 5.89 26.15 5.36
CA TYR A 602 4.72 25.53 4.74
C TYR A 602 4.90 24.02 4.46
N ALA A 603 6.14 23.54 4.30
CA ALA A 603 6.45 22.11 4.26
C ALA A 603 6.07 21.44 5.57
N LYS A 604 6.54 21.99 6.68
CA LYS A 604 6.19 21.51 8.01
C LYS A 604 4.67 21.57 8.23
N ARG A 605 4.01 22.69 7.94
CA ARG A 605 2.55 22.84 8.11
C ARG A 605 1.76 21.86 7.24
N SER A 606 2.15 21.68 5.99
CA SER A 606 1.51 20.71 5.07
C SER A 606 1.57 19.29 5.62
N ARG A 607 2.74 18.86 6.09
CA ARG A 607 2.93 17.57 6.75
C ARG A 607 2.06 17.44 8.01
N GLU A 608 2.06 18.47 8.84
CA GLU A 608 1.28 18.49 10.08
C GLU A 608 -0.22 18.34 9.83
N TYR A 609 -0.78 19.10 8.88
CA TYR A 609 -2.22 19.11 8.61
C TYR A 609 -2.66 17.82 7.91
N CYS A 610 -1.81 17.31 7.01
CA CYS A 610 -2.00 16.00 6.41
C CYS A 610 -2.10 14.90 7.49
N HIS A 611 -1.21 14.92 8.48
CA HIS A 611 -1.24 13.92 9.55
C HIS A 611 -2.55 14.00 10.35
N SER A 612 -2.96 15.21 10.75
CA SER A 612 -4.19 15.40 11.53
C SER A 612 -5.43 14.85 10.82
N LEU A 613 -5.53 15.03 9.49
CA LEU A 613 -6.61 14.45 8.70
C LEU A 613 -6.53 12.92 8.62
N LEU A 614 -5.34 12.36 8.36
CA LEU A 614 -5.16 10.91 8.27
C LEU A 614 -5.42 10.20 9.60
N ASP A 615 -5.05 10.82 10.72
CA ASP A 615 -5.28 10.31 12.07
C ASP A 615 -6.78 10.34 12.42
N ALA A 616 -7.49 11.43 12.06
CA ALA A 616 -8.95 11.52 12.25
C ALA A 616 -9.72 10.43 11.47
N ILE A 617 -9.30 10.14 10.23
CA ILE A 617 -9.89 9.05 9.43
C ILE A 617 -9.57 7.69 10.07
N ALA A 618 -8.31 7.47 10.45
CA ALA A 618 -7.87 6.21 11.05
C ALA A 618 -8.66 5.91 12.33
N TYR A 619 -8.84 6.93 13.18
CA TYR A 619 -9.61 6.82 14.41
C TYR A 619 -11.05 6.34 14.18
N LYS A 620 -11.76 6.93 13.20
CA LYS A 620 -13.13 6.50 12.83
C LYS A 620 -13.15 5.07 12.29
N ILE A 621 -12.16 4.70 11.48
CA ILE A 621 -12.03 3.33 10.97
C ILE A 621 -11.80 2.34 12.14
N TYR A 622 -10.98 2.69 13.13
CA TYR A 622 -10.70 1.80 14.26
C TYR A 622 -11.89 1.61 15.21
N GLN A 623 -12.84 2.55 15.24
CA GLN A 623 -14.04 2.47 16.08
C GLN A 623 -15.09 1.45 15.59
N THR A 624 -15.01 0.97 14.34
CA THR A 624 -15.98 -0.03 13.83
C THR A 624 -15.73 -1.41 14.44
N SER A 625 -16.71 -2.31 14.48
CA SER A 625 -16.52 -3.65 15.08
C SER A 625 -16.03 -4.69 14.05
N ASN A 626 -16.40 -4.52 12.78
CA ASN A 626 -15.99 -5.37 11.64
C ASN A 626 -15.72 -4.52 10.38
N ASP A 627 -15.22 -5.16 9.31
CA ASP A 627 -14.88 -4.46 8.06
C ASP A 627 -16.11 -4.04 7.25
N ASP A 628 -17.24 -4.75 7.38
CA ASP A 628 -18.51 -4.44 6.71
C ASP A 628 -19.17 -3.16 7.25
N GLU A 629 -18.83 -2.78 8.49
CA GLU A 629 -19.25 -1.53 9.14
C GLU A 629 -18.40 -0.32 8.73
N ILE A 630 -17.30 -0.53 7.99
CA ILE A 630 -16.48 0.58 7.53
C ILE A 630 -17.25 1.38 6.49
N MET A 631 -17.60 2.61 6.85
CA MET A 631 -18.34 3.49 5.96
C MET A 631 -17.44 4.01 4.82
N PRO A 632 -18.03 4.40 3.68
CA PRO A 632 -17.33 5.19 2.66
C PRO A 632 -16.77 6.49 3.25
N LEU A 633 -15.63 6.96 2.74
CA LEU A 633 -14.97 8.20 3.21
C LEU A 633 -15.90 9.42 3.22
N GLU A 634 -16.81 9.50 2.25
CA GLU A 634 -17.82 10.57 2.17
C GLU A 634 -18.64 10.70 3.45
N PHE A 635 -18.96 9.57 4.09
CA PHE A 635 -19.73 9.56 5.32
C PHE A 635 -18.91 10.14 6.48
N TYR A 636 -17.66 9.69 6.66
CA TYR A 636 -16.78 10.21 7.71
C TYR A 636 -16.53 11.72 7.55
N PHE A 637 -16.26 12.16 6.32
CA PHE A 637 -16.08 13.58 6.04
C PHE A 637 -17.34 14.41 6.29
N ARG A 638 -18.52 13.86 5.99
CA ARG A 638 -19.81 14.49 6.28
C ARG A 638 -20.03 14.62 7.80
N GLU A 639 -19.79 13.56 8.56
CA GLU A 639 -19.84 13.60 10.03
C GLU A 639 -18.88 14.66 10.58
N MET A 640 -17.62 14.67 10.15
CA MET A 640 -16.64 15.67 10.61
C MET A 640 -17.11 17.12 10.42
N VAL A 641 -17.73 17.42 9.28
CA VAL A 641 -18.27 18.76 9.00
C VAL A 641 -19.50 19.06 9.85
N ILE A 642 -20.41 18.09 10.03
CA ILE A 642 -21.61 18.26 10.86
C ILE A 642 -21.22 18.49 12.32
N ASP A 643 -20.36 17.63 12.87
CA ASP A 643 -19.96 17.69 14.27
C ASP A 643 -19.25 19.01 14.58
N ALA A 644 -18.38 19.47 13.68
CA ALA A 644 -17.72 20.77 13.81
C ALA A 644 -18.73 21.93 13.76
N ASN A 645 -19.73 21.89 12.87
CA ASN A 645 -20.77 22.91 12.81
C ASN A 645 -21.60 22.98 14.10
N ILE A 646 -22.01 21.81 14.62
CA ILE A 646 -22.75 21.72 15.88
C ILE A 646 -21.92 22.32 17.02
N ALA A 647 -20.62 21.98 17.10
CA ALA A 647 -19.74 22.48 18.14
C ALA A 647 -19.53 24.00 18.06
N LEU A 648 -19.32 24.55 16.86
CA LEU A 648 -19.10 25.99 16.66
C LEU A 648 -20.37 26.81 16.94
N GLU A 649 -21.54 26.29 16.59
CA GLU A 649 -22.81 26.94 16.94
C GLU A 649 -23.09 26.84 18.45
N ALA A 650 -22.72 25.73 19.08
CA ALA A 650 -22.85 25.57 20.52
C ALA A 650 -22.05 26.64 21.28
N VAL A 651 -20.86 27.01 20.83
CA VAL A 651 -20.08 28.13 21.42
C VAL A 651 -20.89 29.44 21.33
N LYS A 652 -21.38 29.80 20.14
CA LYS A 652 -22.20 31.02 19.99
C LYS A 652 -23.46 31.04 20.85
N GLU A 653 -24.08 29.89 21.05
CA GLU A 653 -25.28 29.74 21.88
C GLU A 653 -24.95 29.58 23.38
N ASN A 654 -23.68 29.68 23.77
CA ASN A 654 -23.17 29.46 25.12
C ASN A 654 -23.50 28.06 25.68
N GLN A 655 -23.60 27.06 24.81
CA GLN A 655 -23.81 25.65 25.11
C GLN A 655 -22.46 24.90 25.14
N MET A 656 -21.58 25.31 26.03
CA MET A 656 -20.17 24.88 26.04
C MET A 656 -19.95 23.37 26.24
N ASP A 657 -20.93 22.62 26.75
CA ASP A 657 -20.85 21.16 26.89
C ASP A 657 -20.69 20.45 25.54
N ASN A 658 -21.47 20.86 24.53
CA ASN A 658 -21.40 20.26 23.20
C ASN A 658 -20.05 20.52 22.53
N PHE A 659 -19.48 21.71 22.75
CA PHE A 659 -18.14 22.04 22.28
C PHE A 659 -17.05 21.19 22.95
N ARG A 660 -17.10 21.04 24.27
CA ARG A 660 -16.18 20.19 25.03
C ARG A 660 -16.18 18.74 24.52
N ASN A 661 -17.37 18.17 24.32
CA ASN A 661 -17.50 16.80 23.80
C ASN A 661 -16.91 16.64 22.39
N TRP A 662 -17.13 17.62 21.51
CA TRP A 662 -16.56 17.59 20.17
C TRP A 662 -15.03 17.69 20.16
N ALA A 663 -14.47 18.55 21.00
CA ALA A 663 -13.03 18.80 21.05
C ALA A 663 -12.22 17.62 21.63
N LEU A 664 -12.85 16.76 22.43
CA LEU A 664 -12.20 15.66 23.15
C LEU A 664 -12.52 14.26 22.61
N SER A 665 -13.58 14.12 21.80
CA SER A 665 -13.96 12.87 21.11
C SER A 665 -13.03 12.51 19.98
#